data_AF-A0A833YI41-F1
#
_entry.id   AF-A0A833YI41-F1
#
_cell.length_a   1.000
_cell.length_b   1.000
_cell.length_c   1.000
_cell.angle_alpha   90.00
_cell.angle_beta   90.00
_cell.angle_gamma   90.00
#
_symmetry.space_group_name_H-M   'P 1'
#
loop_
_entity.id
_entity.type
_entity.pdbx_description
1 polymer ?
#
loop_
_entity_poly.entity_id
_entity_poly.type
_entity_poly.pdbx_seq_one_letter_code
_entity_poly.pdbx_strand_id
1 'polypeptide(L)'
;MAKSPENSTLEEILGQYQRSLRERAKRSIHQLKCTLGEGEVSVGEDALDPSLSGSAGHEDTGTAWLELQHSHAVNQLKALLHQQAAKESEASPSRRRKMSPLRSPEYEDTSVPTVHNLVPIIHDQSQYIHHLEAEVKFCKEELSGMKKRLQVVVLDNEQLQQELKLQRPEEAMREQTLLDATGNMQNSWITAGESSGVEEAAKRSLPHGSADVVKAPSAGEAERWKLELEKLKLTYEEKCEILESQVRILRKDLAEYQKNCEDLKERLKHKESLLAANVANRVGGLCLKCAQHEAVLSHTHGDLHVQAIERLTKERDDLMSALASVRSSLTDVQQREASAYEQVKQAVQMTEEANFEKTKALIQTEQLKSELQRQAERLGKELAAQQEKRASEREAMRTEFAAEREDTRAKMLTLSQNIAQLEAQVEKLTREKVLAVNQLEEIQNQLASREMDATKVCGEMRYQLNKTKLDKDEAEKEHREYRIKTARDLEIKDQEIEKLTVELSESKQRLEREQQKAAGASEELLKLTERLGDAEHQLHLTRLEKESIQQSLSNEAKAQALQARQRERELTQKIQQMEAQHDKTENEQYSLLTSQNTFLTKLKEECCTLAKKLEQISKKSRSEIAQLSQEKRYARDKPKSGMGRPPGVGVRKWLHVAEFLNLPVCTLRYTHGFQ
;
A
#
# COMPACT_ATOMS: atom_id res chain seq x y z
N MET A 1 -17.00 70.05 -14.85
CA MET A 1 -15.99 69.04 -15.19
C MET A 1 -15.00 68.95 -14.02
N ALA A 2 -15.34 68.14 -13.01
CA ALA A 2 -14.47 67.90 -11.87
C ALA A 2 -13.58 66.70 -12.18
N LYS A 3 -12.25 66.87 -12.16
CA LYS A 3 -11.29 65.76 -12.30
C LYS A 3 -11.33 64.93 -11.00
N SER A 4 -11.50 63.62 -11.13
CA SER A 4 -11.53 62.68 -10.01
C SER A 4 -10.16 62.62 -9.31
N PRO A 5 -10.12 62.51 -7.98
CA PRO A 5 -8.88 62.47 -7.20
C PRO A 5 -8.06 61.19 -7.44
N GLU A 6 -8.65 60.12 -7.97
CA GLU A 6 -7.98 58.84 -8.22
C GLU A 6 -6.96 58.88 -9.36
N ASN A 7 -7.18 59.72 -10.39
CA ASN A 7 -6.22 59.88 -11.49
C ASN A 7 -4.94 60.61 -11.06
N SER A 8 -5.03 61.52 -10.09
CA SER A 8 -3.86 62.24 -9.56
C SER A 8 -2.91 61.30 -8.82
N THR A 9 -3.46 60.34 -8.08
CA THR A 9 -2.68 59.35 -7.33
C THR A 9 -1.96 58.37 -8.27
N LEU A 10 -2.62 57.97 -9.35
CA LEU A 10 -2.04 57.04 -10.33
C LEU A 10 -0.90 57.69 -11.14
N GLU A 11 -1.07 58.96 -11.50
CA GLU A 11 -0.06 59.76 -12.21
C GLU A 11 1.17 60.03 -11.32
N GLU A 12 0.96 60.20 -10.02
CA GLU A 12 2.04 60.34 -9.04
C GLU A 12 2.80 59.03 -8.81
N ILE A 13 2.10 57.89 -8.75
CA ILE A 13 2.70 56.55 -8.65
C ILE A 13 3.51 56.22 -9.93
N LEU A 14 2.96 56.50 -11.12
CA LEU A 14 3.67 56.32 -12.38
C LEU A 14 4.89 57.24 -12.49
N GLY A 15 4.77 58.49 -12.03
CA GLY A 15 5.88 59.43 -11.95
C GLY A 15 6.99 58.99 -10.99
N GLN A 16 6.64 58.39 -9.84
CA GLN A 16 7.58 57.80 -8.91
C GLN A 16 8.26 56.55 -9.50
N TYR A 17 7.50 55.69 -10.18
CA TYR A 17 8.03 54.50 -10.85
C TYR A 17 9.02 54.87 -11.96
N GLN A 18 8.69 55.84 -12.81
CA GLN A 18 9.59 56.33 -13.85
C GLN A 18 10.85 57.00 -13.29
N ARG A 19 10.75 57.74 -12.17
CA ARG A 19 11.92 58.30 -11.48
C ARG A 19 12.81 57.19 -10.91
N SER A 20 12.23 56.17 -10.30
CA SER A 20 12.94 54.99 -9.80
C SER A 20 13.66 54.22 -10.91
N LEU A 21 13.01 54.07 -12.07
CA LEU A 21 13.60 53.49 -13.28
C LEU A 21 14.79 54.30 -13.80
N ARG A 22 14.65 55.63 -13.90
CA ARG A 22 15.74 56.51 -14.33
C ARG A 22 16.94 56.47 -13.37
N GLU A 23 16.68 56.46 -12.07
CA GLU A 23 17.74 56.36 -11.05
C GLU A 23 18.41 54.98 -11.04
N ARG A 24 17.68 53.92 -11.34
CA ARG A 24 18.26 52.57 -11.49
C ARG A 24 19.10 52.47 -12.76
N ALA A 25 18.63 53.05 -13.87
CA ALA A 25 19.38 53.09 -15.12
C ALA A 25 20.67 53.92 -14.98
N LYS A 26 20.61 55.09 -14.34
CA LYS A 26 21.82 55.89 -14.03
C LYS A 26 22.81 55.15 -13.15
N ARG A 27 22.34 54.44 -12.11
CA ARG A 27 23.21 53.61 -11.27
C ARG A 27 23.86 52.46 -12.03
N SER A 28 23.09 51.79 -12.90
CA SER A 28 23.61 50.72 -13.76
C SER A 28 24.67 51.24 -14.75
N ILE A 29 24.41 52.38 -15.41
CA ILE A 29 25.36 53.03 -16.31
C ILE A 29 26.61 53.50 -15.56
N HIS A 30 26.47 54.02 -14.35
CA HIS A 30 27.60 54.42 -13.53
C HIS A 30 28.45 53.22 -13.10
N GLN A 31 27.80 52.11 -12.75
CA GLN A 31 28.48 50.85 -12.39
C GLN A 31 29.20 50.22 -13.60
N LEU A 32 28.62 50.30 -14.79
CA LEU A 32 29.29 49.93 -16.04
C LEU A 32 30.46 50.86 -16.36
N LYS A 33 30.32 52.16 -16.11
CA LYS A 33 31.39 53.14 -16.34
C LYS A 33 32.57 52.95 -15.38
N CYS A 34 32.30 52.59 -14.12
CA CYS A 34 33.35 52.27 -13.13
C CYS A 34 34.09 50.97 -13.51
N THR A 35 33.37 49.94 -13.97
CA THR A 35 33.98 48.66 -14.37
C THR A 35 34.76 48.75 -15.67
N LEU A 36 34.37 49.63 -16.61
CA LEU A 36 35.16 49.94 -17.82
C LEU A 36 36.34 50.88 -17.54
N GLY A 37 36.23 51.78 -16.56
CA GLY A 37 37.30 52.72 -16.19
C GLY A 37 38.45 52.09 -15.40
N GLU A 38 38.24 50.94 -14.77
CA GLU A 38 39.26 50.21 -14.00
C GLU A 38 40.28 49.44 -14.88
N GLY A 39 40.10 49.44 -16.22
CA GLY A 39 41.01 48.80 -17.18
C GLY A 39 42.11 49.69 -17.78
N GLU A 40 42.05 51.01 -17.63
CA GLU A 40 43.11 51.94 -18.10
C GLU A 40 44.00 52.38 -16.93
N VAL A 41 44.86 51.47 -16.46
CA VAL A 41 46.06 51.89 -15.71
C VAL A 41 47.12 52.25 -16.74
N SER A 42 47.38 53.55 -16.88
CA SER A 42 48.58 54.11 -17.48
C SER A 42 49.81 53.55 -16.76
N VAL A 43 50.42 52.51 -17.32
CA VAL A 43 51.80 52.14 -16.99
C VAL A 43 52.67 53.02 -17.85
N GLY A 44 53.27 54.03 -17.20
CA GLY A 44 54.30 54.87 -17.80
C GLY A 44 55.52 54.07 -18.21
N GLU A 45 56.16 54.58 -19.25
CA GLU A 45 57.49 54.24 -19.71
C GLU A 45 58.48 54.11 -18.54
N ASP A 46 59.13 52.95 -18.42
CA ASP A 46 60.58 52.92 -18.35
C ASP A 46 61.11 51.52 -18.71
N ALA A 47 62.18 51.56 -19.50
CA ALA A 47 62.79 50.45 -20.21
C ALA A 47 63.41 49.38 -19.29
N LEU A 48 63.45 48.14 -19.79
CA LEU A 48 64.70 47.41 -20.12
C LEU A 48 64.36 45.96 -20.53
N ASP A 49 64.67 45.61 -21.78
CA ASP A 49 64.83 44.23 -22.24
C ASP A 49 66.00 43.56 -21.49
N PRO A 50 65.95 42.24 -21.29
CA PRO A 50 67.00 41.45 -21.93
C PRO A 50 66.51 40.19 -22.66
N SER A 51 67.26 39.90 -23.71
CA SER A 51 67.02 38.95 -24.79
C SER A 51 67.05 37.47 -24.38
N LEU A 52 66.08 36.73 -24.93
CA LEU A 52 66.17 35.40 -25.55
C LEU A 52 67.18 34.38 -25.00
N SER A 53 66.68 33.34 -24.35
CA SER A 53 66.82 31.94 -24.81
C SER A 53 66.00 30.98 -23.94
N GLY A 54 65.23 30.07 -24.56
CA GLY A 54 64.54 29.01 -23.84
C GLY A 54 63.21 28.60 -24.47
N SER A 55 63.23 27.45 -25.14
CA SER A 55 62.10 26.73 -25.70
C SER A 55 60.89 26.59 -24.75
N ALA A 56 59.70 26.57 -25.35
CA ALA A 56 58.44 25.94 -24.92
C ALA A 56 57.29 26.88 -24.46
N GLY A 57 56.26 26.93 -25.33
CA GLY A 57 54.85 26.97 -24.97
C GLY A 57 54.31 28.23 -24.27
N HIS A 58 53.84 29.21 -25.03
CA HIS A 58 53.03 30.29 -24.46
C HIS A 58 52.11 30.96 -25.51
N GLU A 59 51.11 30.21 -26.01
CA GLU A 59 49.93 30.80 -26.68
C GLU A 59 48.65 30.69 -25.84
N ASP A 60 48.68 30.07 -24.66
CA ASP A 60 47.46 29.70 -23.91
C ASP A 60 47.01 30.70 -22.83
N THR A 61 47.87 31.60 -22.36
CA THR A 61 47.52 32.47 -21.22
C THR A 61 46.65 33.67 -21.59
N GLY A 62 46.85 34.27 -22.78
CA GLY A 62 46.01 35.38 -23.25
C GLY A 62 44.58 34.93 -23.57
N THR A 63 44.47 33.76 -24.19
CA THR A 63 43.20 33.11 -24.55
C THR A 63 42.45 32.63 -23.30
N ALA A 64 43.16 32.04 -22.34
CA ALA A 64 42.58 31.64 -21.05
C ALA A 64 42.12 32.83 -20.20
N TRP A 65 42.80 33.99 -20.27
CA TRP A 65 42.40 35.18 -19.51
C TRP A 65 41.15 35.86 -20.09
N LEU A 66 41.05 35.91 -21.43
CA LEU A 66 39.84 36.36 -22.14
C LEU A 66 38.67 35.40 -21.92
N GLU A 67 38.90 34.09 -21.94
CA GLU A 67 37.89 33.09 -21.58
C GLU A 67 37.47 33.21 -20.11
N LEU A 68 38.39 33.49 -19.18
CA LEU A 68 38.06 33.68 -17.77
C LEU A 68 37.22 34.95 -17.57
N GLN A 69 37.56 36.05 -18.25
CA GLN A 69 36.76 37.29 -18.23
C GLN A 69 35.37 37.09 -18.84
N HIS A 70 35.27 36.40 -19.99
CA HIS A 70 33.98 36.08 -20.58
C HIS A 70 33.17 35.12 -19.70
N SER A 71 33.80 34.15 -19.04
CA SER A 71 33.14 33.25 -18.09
C SER A 71 32.64 34.02 -16.85
N HIS A 72 33.40 35.00 -16.38
CA HIS A 72 33.05 35.82 -15.23
C HIS A 72 31.89 36.76 -15.56
N ALA A 73 31.91 37.40 -16.74
CA ALA A 73 30.80 38.21 -17.24
C ALA A 73 29.53 37.36 -17.44
N VAL A 74 29.65 36.15 -17.97
CA VAL A 74 28.53 35.20 -18.15
C VAL A 74 27.99 34.72 -16.81
N ASN A 75 28.85 34.46 -15.82
CA ASN A 75 28.43 34.05 -14.48
C ASN A 75 27.79 35.20 -13.70
N GLN A 76 28.24 36.44 -13.90
CA GLN A 76 27.57 37.63 -13.36
C GLN A 76 26.21 37.86 -14.01
N LEU A 77 26.08 37.66 -15.33
CA LEU A 77 24.79 37.72 -16.02
C LEU A 77 23.83 36.63 -15.50
N LYS A 78 24.31 35.41 -15.28
CA LYS A 78 23.50 34.34 -14.65
C LYS A 78 23.07 34.71 -13.23
N ALA A 79 23.97 35.28 -12.42
CA ALA A 79 23.64 35.72 -11.07
C ALA A 79 22.61 36.86 -11.05
N LEU A 80 22.72 37.82 -11.98
CA LEU A 80 21.76 38.92 -12.13
C LEU A 80 20.39 38.42 -12.62
N LEU A 81 20.37 37.46 -13.56
CA LEU A 81 19.13 36.82 -14.01
C LEU A 81 18.45 36.00 -12.89
N HIS A 82 19.22 35.27 -12.07
CA HIS A 82 18.68 34.59 -10.91
C HIS A 82 18.15 35.56 -9.84
N GLN A 83 18.83 36.70 -9.64
CA GLN A 83 18.39 37.73 -8.71
C GLN A 83 17.14 38.47 -9.21
N GLN A 84 16.95 38.57 -10.52
CA GLN A 84 15.74 39.10 -11.13
C GLN A 84 14.57 38.12 -11.02
N ALA A 85 14.79 36.82 -11.28
CA ALA A 85 13.78 35.78 -11.07
C ALA A 85 13.34 35.67 -9.59
N ALA A 86 14.27 35.87 -8.64
CA ALA A 86 13.96 35.91 -7.22
C ALA A 86 13.13 37.16 -6.83
N LYS A 87 13.38 38.32 -7.44
CA LYS A 87 12.64 39.55 -7.17
C LYS A 87 11.26 39.60 -7.85
N GLU A 88 11.12 38.98 -9.01
CA GLU A 88 9.81 38.77 -9.67
C GLU A 88 8.95 37.76 -8.88
N SER A 89 9.57 36.77 -8.21
CA SER A 89 8.94 35.86 -7.27
C SER A 89 8.43 36.53 -5.97
N GLU A 90 9.02 37.65 -5.54
CA GLU A 90 8.62 38.36 -4.31
C GLU A 90 7.47 39.36 -4.54
N ALA A 91 7.18 39.74 -5.79
CA ALA A 91 6.15 40.73 -6.13
C ALA A 91 4.72 40.18 -6.27
N SER A 92 4.50 38.87 -6.05
CA SER A 92 3.16 38.25 -6.07
C SER A 92 2.72 37.81 -4.66
N PRO A 93 1.59 38.30 -4.10
CA PRO A 93 1.19 37.97 -2.74
C PRO A 93 0.48 36.61 -2.72
N SER A 94 1.23 35.50 -2.68
CA SER A 94 0.65 34.17 -2.41
C SER A 94 0.74 33.82 -0.93
N ARG A 95 -0.43 33.92 -0.28
CA ARG A 95 -0.73 33.60 1.11
C ARG A 95 -0.51 32.11 1.41
N ARG A 96 0.73 31.67 1.67
CA ARG A 96 1.00 30.32 2.18
C ARG A 96 0.94 30.27 3.70
N ARG A 97 -0.25 29.93 4.21
CA ARG A 97 -0.53 29.56 5.60
C ARG A 97 0.26 28.28 5.91
N LYS A 98 1.15 28.32 6.92
CA LYS A 98 1.79 27.13 7.51
C LYS A 98 0.71 26.21 8.10
N MET A 99 0.76 24.92 7.79
CA MET A 99 0.07 23.87 8.57
C MET A 99 1.00 22.66 8.72
N SER A 100 1.20 22.26 9.98
CA SER A 100 1.89 21.03 10.38
C SER A 100 0.94 19.82 10.26
N PRO A 101 1.46 18.58 10.23
CA PRO A 101 0.74 17.43 9.70
C PRO A 101 0.05 16.61 10.79
N LEU A 102 -1.25 16.30 10.61
CA LEU A 102 -1.84 15.11 11.23
C LEU A 102 -3.14 14.66 10.53
N ARG A 103 -3.13 13.37 10.17
CA ARG A 103 -4.23 12.39 10.03
C ARG A 103 -5.53 12.75 9.27
N SER A 104 -5.84 11.88 8.33
CA SER A 104 -7.16 11.60 7.77
C SER A 104 -8.25 11.38 8.85
N PRO A 105 -9.51 11.72 8.54
CA PRO A 105 -10.49 10.67 8.27
C PRO A 105 -11.45 10.97 7.11
N GLU A 106 -12.30 9.98 6.85
CA GLU A 106 -13.15 9.71 5.68
C GLU A 106 -14.36 10.66 5.50
N TYR A 107 -14.85 10.67 4.25
CA TYR A 107 -16.23 10.92 3.79
C TYR A 107 -17.00 12.16 4.31
N GLU A 108 -17.23 13.13 3.42
CA GLU A 108 -18.59 13.61 3.07
C GLU A 108 -18.57 14.52 1.83
N ASP A 109 -19.54 14.28 0.95
CA ASP A 109 -19.81 14.94 -0.33
C ASP A 109 -20.76 16.12 -0.11
N THR A 110 -20.30 17.38 -0.31
CA THR A 110 -21.14 18.49 -0.80
C THR A 110 -20.32 19.76 -1.10
N SER A 111 -20.13 20.07 -2.40
CA SER A 111 -20.34 21.42 -3.00
C SER A 111 -19.70 21.50 -4.39
N VAL A 112 -20.37 20.93 -5.39
CA VAL A 112 -20.12 21.29 -6.79
C VAL A 112 -20.69 22.70 -7.01
N PRO A 113 -19.91 23.69 -7.50
CA PRO A 113 -20.44 25.03 -7.77
C PRO A 113 -21.53 24.97 -8.86
N THR A 114 -22.70 25.51 -8.56
CA THR A 114 -23.86 25.56 -9.47
C THR A 114 -23.46 26.14 -10.83
N VAL A 115 -23.96 25.55 -11.93
CA VAL A 115 -23.61 25.86 -13.34
C VAL A 115 -23.65 27.36 -13.70
N HIS A 116 -24.51 28.15 -13.04
CA HIS A 116 -24.58 29.60 -13.22
C HIS A 116 -23.30 30.35 -12.78
N ASN A 117 -22.55 29.81 -11.83
CA ASN A 117 -21.31 30.40 -11.32
C ASN A 117 -20.09 30.05 -12.18
N LEU A 118 -20.20 29.08 -13.09
CA LEU A 118 -19.11 28.68 -13.98
C LEU A 118 -18.98 29.61 -15.19
N VAL A 119 -20.08 30.20 -15.67
CA VAL A 119 -20.07 31.04 -16.89
C VAL A 119 -19.22 32.32 -16.72
N PRO A 120 -19.33 33.08 -15.62
CA PRO A 120 -18.45 34.24 -15.39
C PRO A 120 -16.99 33.82 -15.22
N ILE A 121 -16.72 32.72 -14.50
CA ILE A 121 -15.35 32.23 -14.27
C ILE A 121 -14.70 31.78 -15.58
N ILE A 122 -15.44 31.09 -16.46
CA ILE A 122 -14.94 30.70 -17.78
C ILE A 122 -14.70 31.93 -18.67
N HIS A 123 -15.57 32.95 -18.57
CA HIS A 123 -15.38 34.19 -19.31
C HIS A 123 -14.13 34.96 -18.81
N ASP A 124 -13.94 35.07 -17.50
CA ASP A 124 -12.78 35.71 -16.88
C ASP A 124 -11.49 34.94 -17.18
N GLN A 125 -11.53 33.60 -17.16
CA GLN A 125 -10.39 32.76 -17.58
C GLN A 125 -10.08 32.96 -19.06
N SER A 126 -11.09 33.06 -19.93
CA SER A 126 -10.90 33.33 -21.35
C SER A 126 -10.27 34.71 -21.60
N GLN A 127 -10.74 35.75 -20.88
CA GLN A 127 -10.16 37.09 -20.96
C GLN A 127 -8.70 37.11 -20.47
N TYR A 128 -8.40 36.39 -19.39
CA TYR A 128 -7.04 36.26 -18.89
C TYR A 128 -6.11 35.54 -19.87
N ILE A 129 -6.60 34.48 -20.53
CA ILE A 129 -5.85 33.79 -21.60
C ILE A 129 -5.59 34.75 -22.77
N HIS A 130 -6.59 35.50 -23.24
CA HIS A 130 -6.41 36.47 -24.33
C HIS A 130 -5.39 37.56 -23.97
N HIS A 131 -5.39 38.01 -22.70
CA HIS A 131 -4.41 38.98 -22.22
C HIS A 131 -2.99 38.41 -22.21
N LEU A 132 -2.80 37.20 -21.69
CA LEU A 132 -1.50 36.51 -21.71
C LEU A 132 -1.01 36.26 -23.15
N GLU A 133 -1.91 35.88 -24.05
CA GLU A 133 -1.58 35.69 -25.47
C GLU A 133 -1.14 37.01 -26.13
N ALA A 134 -1.77 38.13 -25.78
CA ALA A 134 -1.38 39.46 -26.25
C ALA A 134 -0.01 39.88 -25.69
N GLU A 135 0.28 39.62 -24.41
CA GLU A 135 1.59 39.89 -23.80
C GLU A 135 2.69 39.04 -24.41
N VAL A 136 2.44 37.75 -24.64
CA VAL A 136 3.39 36.85 -25.31
C VAL A 136 3.64 37.31 -26.75
N LYS A 137 2.60 37.75 -27.47
CA LYS A 137 2.72 38.30 -28.82
C LYS A 137 3.58 39.58 -28.82
N PHE A 138 3.32 40.49 -27.89
CA PHE A 138 4.12 41.72 -27.72
C PHE A 138 5.60 41.40 -27.42
N CYS A 139 5.87 40.51 -26.48
CA CYS A 139 7.23 40.08 -26.16
C CYS A 139 7.95 39.45 -27.35
N LYS A 140 7.25 38.64 -28.17
CA LYS A 140 7.80 38.06 -29.40
C LYS A 140 8.13 39.14 -30.43
N GLU A 141 7.23 40.11 -30.62
CA GLU A 141 7.44 41.23 -31.55
C GLU A 141 8.63 42.09 -31.11
N GLU A 142 8.71 42.45 -29.83
CA GLU A 142 9.83 43.24 -29.28
C GLU A 142 11.17 42.49 -29.34
N LEU A 143 11.21 41.20 -29.01
CA LEU A 143 12.42 40.39 -29.17
C LEU A 143 12.84 40.29 -30.64
N SER A 144 11.88 40.17 -31.56
CA SER A 144 12.17 40.16 -32.99
C SER A 144 12.72 41.51 -33.48
N GLY A 145 12.20 42.62 -32.94
CA GLY A 145 12.69 43.97 -33.20
C GLY A 145 14.09 44.18 -32.62
N MET A 146 14.33 43.72 -31.39
CA MET A 146 15.64 43.76 -30.74
C MET A 146 16.68 42.97 -31.55
N LYS A 147 16.32 41.79 -32.04
CA LYS A 147 17.17 40.97 -32.91
C LYS A 147 17.56 41.70 -34.19
N LYS A 148 16.60 42.37 -34.84
CA LYS A 148 16.88 43.18 -36.05
C LYS A 148 17.83 44.34 -35.74
N ARG A 149 17.63 45.06 -34.62
CA ARG A 149 18.53 46.14 -34.19
C ARG A 149 19.95 45.63 -33.88
N LEU A 150 20.05 44.50 -33.18
CA LEU A 150 21.33 43.85 -32.90
C LEU A 150 22.05 43.46 -34.19
N GLN A 151 21.33 42.91 -35.16
CA GLN A 151 21.91 42.55 -36.46
C GLN A 151 22.48 43.77 -37.20
N VAL A 152 21.79 44.92 -37.16
CA VAL A 152 22.32 46.18 -37.71
C VAL A 152 23.59 46.60 -36.98
N VAL A 153 23.59 46.61 -35.64
CA VAL A 153 24.78 47.00 -34.85
C VAL A 153 25.97 46.07 -35.06
N VAL A 154 25.72 44.77 -35.28
CA VAL A 154 26.78 43.81 -35.61
C VAL A 154 27.35 44.10 -36.99
N LEU A 155 26.51 44.33 -38.00
CA LEU A 155 26.96 44.69 -39.35
C LEU A 155 27.73 46.02 -39.36
N ASP A 156 27.25 47.03 -38.63
CA ASP A 156 27.94 48.31 -38.48
C ASP A 156 29.29 48.14 -37.77
N ASN A 157 29.37 47.28 -36.73
CA ASN A 157 30.65 46.97 -36.08
C ASN A 157 31.62 46.24 -37.01
N GLU A 158 31.13 45.30 -37.82
CA GLU A 158 31.94 44.61 -38.82
C GLU A 158 32.47 45.60 -39.87
N GLN A 159 31.65 46.56 -40.31
CA GLN A 159 32.06 47.64 -41.21
C GLN A 159 33.10 48.55 -40.56
N LEU A 160 32.87 49.02 -39.33
CA LEU A 160 33.82 49.86 -38.59
C LEU A 160 35.16 49.14 -38.36
N GLN A 161 35.14 47.83 -38.08
CA GLN A 161 36.37 47.04 -37.99
C GLN A 161 37.09 46.91 -39.32
N GLN A 162 36.37 46.83 -40.45
CA GLN A 162 36.97 46.85 -41.77
C GLN A 162 37.56 48.23 -42.11
N GLU A 163 36.85 49.31 -41.79
CA GLU A 163 37.35 50.69 -41.94
C GLU A 163 38.61 50.92 -41.10
N LEU A 164 38.62 50.52 -39.82
CA LEU A 164 39.82 50.58 -38.97
C LEU A 164 40.99 49.76 -39.53
N LYS A 165 40.72 48.59 -40.11
CA LYS A 165 41.77 47.76 -40.75
C LYS A 165 42.34 48.42 -42.01
N LEU A 166 41.53 49.14 -42.78
CA LEU A 166 41.95 49.89 -43.97
C LEU A 166 42.63 51.21 -43.60
N GLN A 167 42.23 51.82 -42.49
CA GLN A 167 42.77 53.09 -42.01
C GLN A 167 44.13 52.92 -41.32
N ARG A 168 44.41 51.79 -40.65
CA ARG A 168 45.73 51.51 -40.03
C ARG A 168 46.92 51.62 -40.99
N PRO A 169 46.92 51.04 -42.21
CA PRO A 169 48.03 51.21 -43.13
C PRO A 169 48.13 52.64 -43.69
N GLU A 170 47.01 53.36 -43.85
CA GLU A 170 47.02 54.78 -44.23
C GLU A 170 47.58 55.67 -43.10
N GLU A 171 47.24 55.39 -41.84
CA GLU A 171 47.75 56.09 -40.66
C GLU A 171 49.23 55.78 -40.42
N ALA A 172 49.66 54.52 -40.61
CA ALA A 172 51.07 54.14 -40.56
C ALA A 172 51.90 54.85 -41.65
N MET A 173 51.37 54.98 -42.87
CA MET A 173 52.01 55.76 -43.94
C MET A 173 52.03 57.27 -43.62
N ARG A 174 50.99 57.79 -42.95
CA ARG A 174 50.90 59.19 -42.50
C ARG A 174 51.89 59.49 -41.36
N GLU A 175 52.05 58.56 -40.41
CA GLU A 175 53.04 58.63 -39.32
C GLU A 175 54.46 58.50 -39.86
N GLN A 176 54.70 57.66 -40.87
CA GLN A 176 56.00 57.55 -41.53
C GLN A 176 56.36 58.84 -42.30
N THR A 177 55.37 59.50 -42.91
CA THR A 177 55.55 60.81 -43.56
C THR A 177 55.79 61.94 -42.53
N LEU A 178 55.22 61.85 -41.33
CA LEU A 178 55.46 62.81 -40.24
C LEU A 178 56.82 62.60 -39.55
N LEU A 179 57.30 61.35 -39.45
CA LEU A 179 58.62 61.05 -38.92
C LEU A 179 59.73 61.53 -39.87
N ASP A 180 59.56 61.39 -41.19
CA ASP A 180 60.49 61.93 -42.19
C ASP A 180 60.46 63.48 -42.25
N ALA A 181 59.30 64.12 -42.02
CA ALA A 181 59.19 65.58 -41.92
C ALA A 181 59.78 66.14 -40.61
N THR A 182 59.72 65.39 -39.51
CA THR A 182 60.25 65.80 -38.19
C THR A 182 61.77 65.58 -38.10
N GLY A 183 62.30 64.53 -38.74
CA GLY A 183 63.74 64.33 -38.92
C GLY A 183 64.43 65.45 -39.69
N ASN A 184 63.68 66.20 -40.51
CA ASN A 184 64.19 67.33 -41.29
C ASN A 184 64.20 68.68 -40.54
N MET A 185 63.55 68.80 -39.38
CA MET A 185 63.60 70.02 -38.54
C MET A 185 64.67 69.94 -37.44
N GLN A 186 65.16 68.74 -37.11
CA GLN A 186 66.16 68.55 -36.05
C GLN A 186 67.62 68.57 -36.56
N ASN A 187 67.82 68.53 -37.88
CA ASN A 187 69.14 68.60 -38.52
C ASN A 187 69.57 70.02 -38.95
N SER A 188 68.84 71.07 -38.55
CA SER A 188 69.10 72.46 -38.99
C SER A 188 69.69 73.39 -37.92
N TRP A 189 69.89 72.94 -36.66
CA TRP A 189 70.40 73.83 -35.59
C TRP A 189 71.81 73.52 -35.07
N ILE A 190 72.54 72.57 -35.67
CA ILE A 190 73.92 72.28 -35.30
C ILE A 190 74.82 72.22 -36.54
N THR A 191 74.80 73.27 -37.37
CA THR A 191 75.87 73.52 -38.36
C THR A 191 75.94 75.00 -38.73
N ALA A 192 76.52 75.83 -37.85
CA ALA A 192 77.10 77.12 -38.23
C ALA A 192 78.14 77.52 -37.18
N GLY A 193 79.42 77.28 -37.47
CA GLY A 193 80.50 77.80 -36.65
C GLY A 193 81.84 77.05 -36.68
N GLU A 194 82.31 76.59 -37.83
CA GLU A 194 83.76 76.39 -38.06
C GLU A 194 84.41 77.78 -38.20
N SER A 195 85.35 78.20 -37.37
CA SER A 195 86.81 78.13 -37.54
C SER A 195 87.40 79.17 -36.55
N SER A 196 88.55 79.05 -35.88
CA SER A 196 89.82 78.45 -36.25
C SER A 196 90.75 78.36 -35.01
N GLY A 197 91.57 77.30 -34.96
CA GLY A 197 92.94 77.20 -34.40
C GLY A 197 93.15 77.54 -32.91
N VAL A 198 93.80 76.70 -32.08
CA VAL A 198 95.01 75.91 -32.33
C VAL A 198 95.16 74.87 -31.19
N GLU A 199 95.36 73.60 -31.59
CA GLU A 199 96.23 72.53 -31.04
C GLU A 199 96.34 72.27 -29.52
N GLU A 200 96.60 71.06 -29.01
CA GLU A 200 96.67 69.67 -29.47
C GLU A 200 97.12 68.84 -28.25
N ALA A 201 96.92 67.52 -28.32
CA ALA A 201 97.48 66.43 -27.50
C ALA A 201 96.66 66.05 -26.24
N ALA A 202 96.23 64.80 -26.04
CA ALA A 202 96.48 63.53 -26.71
C ALA A 202 95.29 62.57 -26.45
N LYS A 203 94.67 61.95 -27.47
CA LYS A 203 94.88 60.53 -27.89
C LYS A 203 94.97 59.59 -26.68
N ARG A 204 94.02 58.70 -26.38
CA ARG A 204 93.57 57.47 -27.11
C ARG A 204 92.97 56.59 -25.98
N SER A 205 92.00 55.69 -26.08
CA SER A 205 91.15 55.10 -27.11
C SER A 205 89.97 54.42 -26.38
N LEU A 206 88.84 54.28 -27.07
CA LEU A 206 87.69 53.39 -26.78
C LEU A 206 88.11 51.91 -26.55
N PRO A 207 87.30 51.06 -25.87
CA PRO A 207 86.12 50.41 -26.48
C PRO A 207 84.89 50.34 -25.54
N HIS A 208 83.66 50.57 -26.01
CA HIS A 208 82.74 49.60 -26.64
C HIS A 208 82.16 48.53 -25.67
N GLY A 209 80.83 48.55 -25.48
CA GLY A 209 80.04 47.33 -25.21
C GLY A 209 79.14 47.32 -23.96
N SER A 210 77.83 47.45 -24.23
CA SER A 210 76.66 46.77 -23.60
C SER A 210 76.39 46.88 -22.09
N ALA A 211 75.25 47.53 -21.82
CA ALA A 211 74.14 47.11 -20.97
C ALA A 211 74.41 46.40 -19.61
N ASP A 212 73.82 47.04 -18.58
CA ASP A 212 72.88 46.43 -17.63
C ASP A 212 73.27 46.50 -16.15
N VAL A 213 72.23 46.67 -15.33
CA VAL A 213 72.15 46.64 -13.86
C VAL A 213 72.52 47.93 -13.12
N VAL A 214 71.49 48.75 -12.91
CA VAL A 214 71.34 49.61 -11.73
C VAL A 214 71.43 48.73 -10.48
N LYS A 215 72.60 48.72 -9.86
CA LYS A 215 72.80 48.25 -8.48
C LYS A 215 73.00 49.50 -7.64
N ALA A 216 72.14 49.68 -6.63
CA ALA A 216 72.23 50.76 -5.65
C ALA A 216 73.69 50.93 -5.16
N PRO A 217 74.17 52.17 -4.93
CA PRO A 217 75.57 52.40 -4.60
C PRO A 217 75.89 51.64 -3.32
N SER A 218 76.84 50.71 -3.44
CA SER A 218 77.31 49.94 -2.30
C SER A 218 77.90 50.91 -1.27
N ALA A 219 77.77 50.63 0.02
CA ALA A 219 78.26 51.49 1.10
C ALA A 219 79.73 51.95 0.90
N GLY A 220 80.55 51.16 0.20
CA GLY A 220 81.93 51.52 -0.15
C GLY A 220 82.06 52.68 -1.15
N GLU A 221 81.08 52.91 -2.03
CA GLU A 221 81.08 54.06 -2.95
C GLU A 221 80.74 55.37 -2.23
N ALA A 222 79.82 55.32 -1.27
CA ALA A 222 79.51 56.47 -0.42
C ALA A 222 80.71 56.86 0.46
N GLU A 223 81.42 55.88 1.02
CA GLU A 223 82.67 56.10 1.78
C GLU A 223 83.76 56.72 0.90
N ARG A 224 83.87 56.26 -0.36
CA ARG A 224 84.83 56.80 -1.33
C ARG A 224 84.54 58.26 -1.70
N TRP A 225 83.29 58.60 -1.98
CA TRP A 225 82.90 60.00 -2.26
C TRP A 225 83.10 60.92 -1.06
N LYS A 226 82.90 60.40 0.16
CA LYS A 226 83.19 61.14 1.40
C LYS A 226 84.68 61.44 1.55
N LEU A 227 85.55 60.47 1.28
CA LEU A 227 87.01 60.66 1.28
C LEU A 227 87.47 61.62 0.17
N GLU A 228 86.90 61.55 -1.03
CA GLU A 228 87.21 62.50 -2.11
C GLU A 228 86.77 63.93 -1.77
N LEU A 229 85.63 64.09 -1.10
CA LEU A 229 85.17 65.39 -0.62
C LEU A 229 86.09 65.96 0.47
N GLU A 230 86.56 65.15 1.43
CA GLU A 230 87.54 65.58 2.44
C GLU A 230 88.88 65.97 1.81
N LYS A 231 89.36 65.20 0.83
CA LYS A 231 90.57 65.53 0.08
C LYS A 231 90.41 66.85 -0.68
N LEU A 232 89.25 67.08 -1.29
CA LEU A 232 88.97 68.33 -1.98
C LEU A 232 88.94 69.52 -1.03
N LYS A 233 88.32 69.38 0.15
CA LYS A 233 88.33 70.42 1.20
C LYS A 233 89.73 70.82 1.61
N LEU A 234 90.60 69.85 1.91
CA LEU A 234 92.01 70.10 2.24
C LEU A 234 92.73 70.87 1.13
N THR A 235 92.52 70.51 -0.14
CA THR A 235 93.16 71.24 -1.25
C THR A 235 92.64 72.67 -1.42
N TYR A 236 91.39 72.95 -1.05
CA TYR A 236 90.86 74.31 -1.04
C TYR A 236 91.39 75.11 0.14
N GLU A 237 91.51 74.52 1.32
CA GLU A 237 92.13 75.15 2.49
C GLU A 237 93.59 75.53 2.22
N GLU A 238 94.41 74.62 1.67
CA GLU A 238 95.80 74.92 1.28
C GLU A 238 95.89 76.07 0.27
N LYS A 239 94.98 76.12 -0.71
CA LYS A 239 94.91 77.24 -1.68
C LYS A 239 94.53 78.55 -1.01
N CYS A 240 93.59 78.53 -0.07
CA CYS A 240 93.21 79.71 0.71
C CYS A 240 94.40 80.23 1.53
N GLU A 241 95.12 79.34 2.22
CA GLU A 241 96.30 79.73 3.01
C GLU A 241 97.41 80.33 2.15
N ILE A 242 97.66 79.79 0.96
CA ILE A 242 98.63 80.34 0.00
C ILE A 242 98.20 81.75 -0.44
N LEU A 243 96.94 81.96 -0.81
CA LEU A 243 96.43 83.27 -1.23
C LEU A 243 96.49 84.29 -0.08
N GLU A 244 96.14 83.87 1.14
CA GLU A 244 96.23 84.72 2.32
C GLU A 244 97.68 85.12 2.63
N SER A 245 98.64 84.19 2.46
CA SER A 245 100.07 84.49 2.63
C SER A 245 100.56 85.50 1.59
N GLN A 246 100.12 85.39 0.33
CA GLN A 246 100.46 86.34 -0.73
C GLN A 246 99.90 87.74 -0.44
N VAL A 247 98.64 87.83 0.00
CA VAL A 247 98.04 89.10 0.41
C VAL A 247 98.80 89.73 1.57
N ARG A 248 99.27 88.92 2.53
CA ARG A 248 100.06 89.40 3.68
C ARG A 248 101.42 89.98 3.24
N ILE A 249 102.10 89.33 2.30
CA ILE A 249 103.37 89.81 1.73
C ILE A 249 103.15 91.12 0.96
N LEU A 250 102.15 91.18 0.07
CA LEU A 250 101.86 92.38 -0.72
C LEU A 250 101.50 93.59 0.15
N ARG A 251 100.78 93.37 1.27
CA ARG A 251 100.50 94.42 2.26
C ARG A 251 101.77 94.94 2.94
N LYS A 252 102.73 94.06 3.24
CA LYS A 252 104.01 94.43 3.83
C LYS A 252 104.85 95.26 2.84
N ASP A 253 104.95 94.82 1.60
CA ASP A 253 105.69 95.52 0.55
C ASP A 253 105.10 96.91 0.30
N LEU A 254 103.76 97.04 0.28
CA LEU A 254 103.09 98.32 0.13
C LEU A 254 103.45 99.30 1.27
N ALA A 255 103.48 98.82 2.52
CA ALA A 255 103.86 99.64 3.66
C ALA A 255 105.34 100.09 3.57
N GLU A 256 106.23 99.23 3.06
CA GLU A 256 107.64 99.55 2.85
C GLU A 256 107.83 100.61 1.75
N TYR A 257 107.11 100.50 0.63
CA TYR A 257 107.11 101.53 -0.42
C TYR A 257 106.54 102.87 0.05
N GLN A 258 105.49 102.86 0.88
CA GLN A 258 104.95 104.09 1.47
C GLN A 258 105.99 104.79 2.35
N LYS A 259 106.69 104.05 3.21
CA LYS A 259 107.76 104.59 4.05
C LYS A 259 108.91 105.17 3.21
N ASN A 260 109.34 104.49 2.16
CA ASN A 260 110.40 104.98 1.27
C ASN A 260 110.01 106.29 0.57
N CYS A 261 108.74 106.45 0.19
CA CYS A 261 108.23 107.70 -0.39
C CYS A 261 108.26 108.86 0.62
N GLU A 262 107.96 108.59 1.90
CA GLU A 262 108.04 109.59 2.98
C GLU A 262 109.50 110.03 3.23
N ASP A 263 110.43 109.10 3.35
CA ASP A 263 111.86 109.38 3.52
C ASP A 263 112.43 110.24 2.37
N LEU A 264 112.04 109.96 1.12
CA LEU A 264 112.47 110.75 -0.04
C LEU A 264 111.89 112.17 -0.02
N LYS A 265 110.64 112.35 0.42
CA LYS A 265 110.03 113.68 0.59
C LYS A 265 110.78 114.51 1.63
N GLU A 266 111.20 113.91 2.74
CA GLU A 266 111.98 114.61 3.77
C GLU A 266 113.36 115.02 3.25
N ARG A 267 114.05 114.14 2.50
CA ARG A 267 115.33 114.46 1.87
C ARG A 267 115.24 115.61 0.87
N LEU A 268 114.15 115.71 0.10
CA LEU A 268 113.92 116.81 -0.83
C LEU A 268 113.78 118.14 -0.09
N LYS A 269 112.94 118.20 0.95
CA LYS A 269 112.75 119.40 1.79
C LYS A 269 114.06 119.88 2.43
N HIS A 270 114.93 118.95 2.83
CA HIS A 270 116.24 119.29 3.37
C HIS A 270 117.15 119.95 2.31
N LYS A 271 117.17 119.43 1.08
CA LYS A 271 117.94 120.02 -0.03
C LYS A 271 117.39 121.39 -0.46
N GLU A 272 116.07 121.57 -0.48
CA GLU A 272 115.43 122.85 -0.80
C GLU A 272 115.80 123.93 0.24
N SER A 273 115.83 123.56 1.52
CA SER A 273 116.25 124.47 2.60
C SER A 273 117.71 124.89 2.50
N LEU A 274 118.60 123.99 2.04
CA LEU A 274 120.02 124.26 1.80
C LEU A 274 120.25 125.22 0.61
N LEU A 275 119.42 125.13 -0.42
CA LEU A 275 119.51 126.01 -1.59
C LEU A 275 118.99 127.42 -1.29
N ALA A 276 117.97 127.56 -0.43
CA ALA A 276 117.43 128.87 -0.03
C ALA A 276 118.42 129.71 0.80
N ALA A 277 119.29 129.08 1.59
CA ALA A 277 120.27 129.79 2.43
C ALA A 277 121.48 130.36 1.65
N ASN A 278 121.77 129.84 0.45
CA ASN A 278 123.00 130.14 -0.29
C ASN A 278 122.90 131.37 -1.22
N VAL A 279 121.72 132.00 -1.32
CA VAL A 279 121.42 133.08 -2.29
C VAL A 279 121.45 134.49 -1.65
N ALA A 280 121.64 134.60 -0.32
CA ALA A 280 121.46 135.87 0.40
C ALA A 280 122.68 136.82 0.47
N ASN A 281 123.82 136.52 -0.16
CA ASN A 281 125.02 137.39 -0.09
C ASN A 281 125.73 137.52 -1.43
N ARG A 282 125.38 138.55 -2.21
CA ARG A 282 126.26 139.27 -3.17
C ARG A 282 125.50 140.49 -3.73
N VAL A 283 125.78 141.67 -3.18
CA VAL A 283 125.44 142.98 -3.78
C VAL A 283 126.74 143.53 -4.36
N GLY A 284 126.84 143.64 -5.69
CA GLY A 284 128.04 144.08 -6.39
C GLY A 284 127.88 145.47 -6.99
N GLY A 285 128.55 146.47 -6.39
CA GLY A 285 128.84 147.76 -7.02
C GLY A 285 130.30 147.78 -7.50
N LEU A 286 130.54 148.24 -8.73
CA LEU A 286 131.85 148.25 -9.39
C LEU A 286 132.64 149.53 -9.07
N CYS A 287 133.95 149.41 -8.85
CA CYS A 287 134.84 150.52 -8.50
C CYS A 287 135.30 151.32 -9.74
N LEU A 288 135.87 152.51 -9.53
CA LEU A 288 136.19 153.50 -10.58
C LEU A 288 137.05 152.97 -11.75
N LYS A 289 137.88 151.93 -11.54
CA LYS A 289 138.65 151.28 -12.61
C LYS A 289 137.81 150.32 -13.47
N CYS A 290 136.76 149.74 -12.90
CA CYS A 290 135.80 148.91 -13.61
C CYS A 290 134.82 149.74 -14.44
N ALA A 291 134.41 150.92 -13.98
CA ALA A 291 133.63 151.86 -14.80
C ALA A 291 134.41 152.38 -16.03
N GLN A 292 135.74 152.54 -15.91
CA GLN A 292 136.61 152.90 -17.05
C GLN A 292 136.88 151.71 -17.99
N HIS A 293 136.92 150.48 -17.50
CA HIS A 293 136.93 149.28 -18.36
C HIS A 293 135.57 149.04 -19.04
N GLU A 294 134.46 149.35 -18.36
CA GLU A 294 133.11 149.23 -18.90
C GLU A 294 132.82 150.28 -19.97
N ALA A 295 133.39 151.49 -19.87
CA ALA A 295 133.31 152.49 -20.94
C ALA A 295 134.10 152.09 -22.22
N VAL A 296 135.19 151.32 -22.07
CA VAL A 296 135.96 150.80 -23.22
C VAL A 296 135.30 149.54 -23.81
N LEU A 297 134.79 148.64 -22.96
CA LEU A 297 134.05 147.45 -23.41
C LEU A 297 132.65 147.80 -23.96
N SER A 298 132.02 148.88 -23.51
CA SER A 298 130.73 149.37 -24.03
C SER A 298 130.80 149.71 -25.52
N HIS A 299 131.95 150.14 -26.02
CA HIS A 299 132.12 150.50 -27.44
C HIS A 299 132.47 149.31 -28.35
N THR A 300 132.83 148.15 -27.79
CA THR A 300 133.20 146.94 -28.57
C THR A 300 132.37 145.69 -28.25
N HIS A 301 131.63 145.66 -27.13
CA HIS A 301 130.79 144.54 -26.68
C HIS A 301 129.29 144.88 -26.59
N GLY A 302 128.87 146.11 -26.88
CA GLY A 302 127.46 146.52 -26.89
C GLY A 302 126.58 145.59 -27.71
N ASP A 303 127.02 145.24 -28.93
CA ASP A 303 126.27 144.34 -29.83
C ASP A 303 126.13 142.90 -29.26
N LEU A 304 127.14 142.41 -28.55
CA LEU A 304 127.09 141.09 -27.90
C LEU A 304 126.14 141.06 -26.70
N HIS A 305 126.05 142.17 -25.94
CA HIS A 305 125.10 142.30 -24.84
C HIS A 305 123.66 142.41 -25.34
N VAL A 306 123.41 143.15 -26.42
CA VAL A 306 122.08 143.22 -27.05
C VAL A 306 121.62 141.83 -27.50
N GLN A 307 122.47 141.07 -28.19
CA GLN A 307 122.16 139.68 -28.58
C GLN A 307 121.90 138.75 -27.38
N ALA A 308 122.59 138.94 -26.26
CA ALA A 308 122.33 138.18 -25.03
C ALA A 308 120.99 138.56 -24.39
N ILE A 309 120.64 139.85 -24.35
CA ILE A 309 119.36 140.35 -23.85
C ILE A 309 118.22 139.83 -24.71
N GLU A 310 118.35 139.86 -26.03
CA GLU A 310 117.34 139.32 -26.96
C GLU A 310 117.11 137.82 -26.74
N ARG A 311 118.18 137.03 -26.58
CA ARG A 311 118.08 135.59 -26.26
C ARG A 311 117.36 135.35 -24.93
N LEU A 312 117.76 136.06 -23.86
CA LEU A 312 117.11 135.93 -22.55
C LEU A 312 115.66 136.41 -22.56
N THR A 313 115.35 137.46 -23.32
CA THR A 313 113.98 137.95 -23.50
C THR A 313 113.13 136.90 -24.19
N LYS A 314 113.67 136.28 -25.25
CA LYS A 314 113.03 135.17 -25.95
C LYS A 314 112.83 133.96 -25.05
N GLU A 315 113.85 133.52 -24.30
CA GLU A 315 113.72 132.41 -23.34
C GLU A 315 112.67 132.70 -22.27
N ARG A 316 112.61 133.94 -21.75
CA ARG A 316 111.57 134.37 -20.81
C ARG A 316 110.19 134.31 -21.45
N ASP A 317 110.04 134.80 -22.68
CA ASP A 317 108.76 134.76 -23.39
C ASP A 317 108.33 133.32 -23.68
N ASP A 318 109.25 132.46 -24.10
CA ASP A 318 109.03 131.02 -24.29
C ASP A 318 108.60 130.34 -22.97
N LEU A 319 109.25 130.67 -21.84
CA LEU A 319 108.88 130.18 -20.51
C LEU A 319 107.53 130.73 -20.02
N MET A 320 107.22 132.00 -20.30
CA MET A 320 105.93 132.60 -19.98
C MET A 320 104.80 131.97 -20.80
N SER A 321 105.05 131.69 -22.09
CA SER A 321 104.15 130.94 -22.95
C SER A 321 103.97 129.50 -22.47
N ALA A 322 105.05 128.83 -22.05
CA ALA A 322 104.98 127.49 -21.46
C ALA A 322 104.19 127.50 -20.14
N LEU A 323 104.42 128.49 -19.26
CA LEU A 323 103.67 128.63 -18.01
C LEU A 323 102.19 128.91 -18.25
N ALA A 324 101.86 129.77 -19.23
CA ALA A 324 100.49 130.04 -19.63
C ALA A 324 99.81 128.75 -20.15
N SER A 325 100.52 127.96 -20.96
CA SER A 325 100.06 126.66 -21.45
C SER A 325 99.86 125.63 -20.32
N VAL A 326 100.79 125.56 -19.36
CA VAL A 326 100.65 124.68 -18.19
C VAL A 326 99.46 125.10 -17.33
N ARG A 327 99.26 126.41 -17.12
CA ARG A 327 98.10 126.93 -16.38
C ARG A 327 96.78 126.61 -17.07
N SER A 328 96.70 126.77 -18.40
CA SER A 328 95.48 126.39 -19.14
C SER A 328 95.27 124.87 -19.09
N SER A 329 96.34 124.07 -19.18
CA SER A 329 96.23 122.62 -19.05
C SER A 329 95.75 122.19 -17.65
N LEU A 330 96.20 122.88 -16.60
CA LEU A 330 95.77 122.63 -15.22
C LEU A 330 94.28 122.95 -15.04
N THR A 331 93.80 124.07 -15.57
CA THR A 331 92.37 124.41 -15.51
C THR A 331 91.52 123.38 -16.26
N ASP A 332 92.00 122.89 -17.41
CA ASP A 332 91.30 121.84 -18.14
C ASP A 332 91.26 120.53 -17.36
N VAL A 333 92.37 120.15 -16.70
CA VAL A 333 92.41 118.96 -15.85
C VAL A 333 91.45 119.10 -14.67
N GLN A 334 91.43 120.26 -14.00
CA GLN A 334 90.50 120.53 -12.90
C GLN A 334 89.02 120.46 -13.35
N GLN A 335 88.70 121.01 -14.53
CA GLN A 335 87.34 120.92 -15.09
C GLN A 335 86.96 119.47 -15.45
N ARG A 336 87.89 118.70 -16.03
CA ARG A 336 87.68 117.27 -16.31
C ARG A 336 87.51 116.48 -15.02
N GLU A 337 88.29 116.76 -13.99
CA GLU A 337 88.16 116.15 -12.66
C GLU A 337 86.80 116.44 -12.03
N ALA A 338 86.36 117.70 -12.04
CA ALA A 338 85.04 118.08 -11.54
C ALA A 338 83.89 117.41 -12.33
N SER A 339 84.03 117.32 -13.66
CA SER A 339 83.06 116.62 -14.51
C SER A 339 83.03 115.12 -14.22
N ALA A 340 84.20 114.49 -14.05
CA ALA A 340 84.32 113.08 -13.69
C ALA A 340 83.75 112.80 -12.30
N TYR A 341 83.98 113.70 -11.33
CA TYR A 341 83.41 113.59 -9.99
C TYR A 341 81.87 113.60 -10.01
N GLU A 342 81.25 114.53 -10.76
CA GLU A 342 79.79 114.57 -10.85
C GLU A 342 79.23 113.33 -11.60
N GLN A 343 79.93 112.84 -12.63
CA GLN A 343 79.58 111.58 -13.29
C GLN A 343 79.64 110.38 -12.33
N VAL A 344 80.70 110.27 -11.53
CA VAL A 344 80.82 109.21 -10.51
C VAL A 344 79.69 109.32 -9.49
N LYS A 345 79.36 110.52 -9.02
CA LYS A 345 78.26 110.75 -8.08
C LYS A 345 76.91 110.33 -8.66
N GLN A 346 76.62 110.69 -9.91
CA GLN A 346 75.40 110.24 -10.60
C GLN A 346 75.39 108.73 -10.79
N ALA A 347 76.52 108.12 -11.18
CA ALA A 347 76.64 106.67 -11.31
C ALA A 347 76.39 105.96 -9.97
N VAL A 348 76.94 106.48 -8.86
CA VAL A 348 76.70 105.94 -7.51
C VAL A 348 75.21 106.01 -7.17
N GLN A 349 74.56 107.16 -7.34
CA GLN A 349 73.12 107.32 -7.09
C GLN A 349 72.27 106.32 -7.90
N MET A 350 72.55 106.20 -9.21
CA MET A 350 71.86 105.24 -10.07
C MET A 350 72.08 103.78 -9.62
N THR A 351 73.29 103.44 -9.16
CA THR A 351 73.57 102.10 -8.64
C THR A 351 72.89 101.83 -7.30
N GLU A 352 72.78 102.84 -6.42
CA GLU A 352 72.07 102.73 -5.14
C GLU A 352 70.56 102.53 -5.35
N GLU A 353 69.95 103.30 -6.26
CA GLU A 353 68.55 103.14 -6.65
C GLU A 353 68.29 101.74 -7.25
N ALA A 354 69.16 101.28 -8.16
CA ALA A 354 69.06 99.94 -8.71
C ALA A 354 69.23 98.85 -7.64
N ASN A 355 70.13 99.04 -6.67
CA ASN A 355 70.32 98.12 -5.54
C ASN A 355 69.09 98.10 -4.60
N PHE A 356 68.44 99.24 -4.39
CA PHE A 356 67.21 99.33 -3.61
C PHE A 356 66.07 98.57 -4.28
N GLU A 357 65.82 98.81 -5.58
CA GLU A 357 64.79 98.08 -6.33
C GLU A 357 65.10 96.58 -6.44
N LYS A 358 66.38 96.20 -6.60
CA LYS A 358 66.80 94.80 -6.53
C LYS A 358 66.47 94.18 -5.16
N THR A 359 66.76 94.87 -4.07
CA THR A 359 66.49 94.38 -2.71
C THR A 359 64.99 94.21 -2.47
N LYS A 360 64.19 95.18 -2.94
CA LYS A 360 62.73 95.13 -2.88
C LYS A 360 62.16 93.94 -3.66
N ALA A 361 62.66 93.70 -4.88
CA ALA A 361 62.28 92.53 -5.69
C ALA A 361 62.70 91.21 -5.02
N LEU A 362 63.89 91.15 -4.40
CA LEU A 362 64.33 89.97 -3.65
C LEU A 362 63.44 89.67 -2.44
N ILE A 363 63.03 90.69 -1.69
CA ILE A 363 62.10 90.52 -0.56
C ILE A 363 60.74 90.02 -1.06
N GLN A 364 60.20 90.62 -2.14
CA GLN A 364 58.92 90.20 -2.71
C GLN A 364 58.96 88.75 -3.22
N THR A 365 60.05 88.36 -3.90
CA THR A 365 60.22 86.98 -4.38
C THR A 365 60.35 85.98 -3.23
N GLU A 366 61.07 86.31 -2.16
CA GLU A 366 61.16 85.44 -0.98
C GLU A 366 59.82 85.33 -0.24
N GLN A 367 59.05 86.42 -0.14
CA GLN A 367 57.69 86.39 0.42
C GLN A 367 56.77 85.46 -0.39
N LEU A 368 56.74 85.61 -1.72
CA LEU A 368 55.95 84.74 -2.60
C LEU A 368 56.40 83.29 -2.50
N LYS A 369 57.71 83.03 -2.44
CA LYS A 369 58.28 81.69 -2.25
C LYS A 369 57.83 81.07 -0.92
N SER A 370 57.86 81.83 0.17
CA SER A 370 57.40 81.36 1.49
C SER A 370 55.90 81.03 1.50
N GLU A 371 55.07 81.82 0.81
CA GLU A 371 53.63 81.55 0.69
C GLU A 371 53.35 80.33 -0.20
N LEU A 372 54.09 80.17 -1.30
CA LEU A 372 54.02 78.97 -2.14
C LEU A 372 54.43 77.72 -1.35
N GLN A 373 55.50 77.80 -0.55
CA GLN A 373 55.90 76.70 0.31
C GLN A 373 54.81 76.37 1.34
N ARG A 374 54.22 77.37 1.99
CA ARG A 374 53.11 77.17 2.94
C ARG A 374 51.87 76.57 2.28
N GLN A 375 51.59 76.92 1.02
CA GLN A 375 50.53 76.29 0.23
C GLN A 375 50.86 74.84 -0.10
N ALA A 376 52.09 74.56 -0.54
CA ALA A 376 52.56 73.21 -0.82
C ALA A 376 52.51 72.30 0.42
N GLU A 377 52.93 72.79 1.58
CA GLU A 377 52.85 72.05 2.85
C GLU A 377 51.41 71.77 3.28
N ARG A 378 50.49 72.72 3.09
CA ARG A 378 49.06 72.51 3.39
C ARG A 378 48.45 71.46 2.48
N LEU A 379 48.69 71.55 1.16
CA LEU A 379 48.21 70.56 0.21
C LEU A 379 48.84 69.19 0.43
N GLY A 380 50.12 69.14 0.79
CA GLY A 380 50.82 67.90 1.15
C GLY A 380 50.21 67.22 2.37
N LYS A 381 49.88 67.99 3.43
CA LYS A 381 49.20 67.46 4.62
C LYS A 381 47.79 66.95 4.30
N GLU A 382 47.01 67.68 3.52
CA GLU A 382 45.67 67.24 3.11
C GLU A 382 45.75 65.97 2.24
N LEU A 383 46.69 65.92 1.30
CA LEU A 383 46.91 64.73 0.48
C LEU A 383 47.28 63.52 1.34
N ALA A 384 48.16 63.69 2.32
CA ALA A 384 48.53 62.63 3.26
C ALA A 384 47.34 62.17 4.10
N ALA A 385 46.55 63.10 4.66
CA ALA A 385 45.34 62.78 5.42
C ALA A 385 44.31 62.02 4.56
N GLN A 386 44.11 62.41 3.30
CA GLN A 386 43.24 61.70 2.37
C GLN A 386 43.80 60.33 1.95
N GLN A 387 45.12 60.17 1.85
CA GLN A 387 45.75 58.87 1.59
C GLN A 387 45.57 57.93 2.79
N GLU A 388 45.77 58.42 4.01
CA GLU A 388 45.58 57.67 5.25
C GLU A 388 44.10 57.27 5.43
N LYS A 389 43.16 58.20 5.22
CA LYS A 389 41.72 57.90 5.25
C LYS A 389 41.33 56.83 4.23
N ARG A 390 41.81 56.93 2.99
CA ARG A 390 41.57 55.88 1.98
C ARG A 390 42.24 54.56 2.38
N ALA A 391 43.39 54.58 3.05
CA ALA A 391 44.05 53.38 3.52
C ALA A 391 43.24 52.70 4.63
N SER A 392 42.75 53.45 5.62
CA SER A 392 41.93 52.92 6.72
C SER A 392 40.57 52.41 6.23
N GLU A 393 39.91 53.10 5.29
CA GLU A 393 38.68 52.62 4.66
C GLU A 393 38.90 51.32 3.87
N ARG A 394 40.01 51.21 3.12
CA ARG A 394 40.38 49.96 2.43
C ARG A 394 40.66 48.83 3.41
N GLU A 395 41.32 49.11 4.53
CA GLU A 395 41.60 48.10 5.56
C GLU A 395 40.31 47.64 6.25
N ALA A 396 39.43 48.57 6.64
CA ALA A 396 38.12 48.25 7.21
C ALA A 396 37.31 47.36 6.26
N MET A 397 37.21 47.74 4.99
CA MET A 397 36.54 46.94 3.96
C MET A 397 37.16 45.54 3.81
N ARG A 398 38.50 45.43 3.82
CA ARG A 398 39.18 44.12 3.79
C ARG A 398 38.84 43.26 5.00
N THR A 399 38.79 43.85 6.21
CA THR A 399 38.44 43.12 7.43
C THR A 399 36.98 42.68 7.45
N GLU A 400 36.05 43.51 6.96
CA GLU A 400 34.64 43.15 6.82
C GLU A 400 34.46 42.01 5.82
N PHE A 401 35.07 42.10 4.63
CA PHE A 401 35.03 41.01 3.66
C PHE A 401 35.69 39.72 4.19
N ALA A 402 36.78 39.82 4.96
CA ALA A 402 37.38 38.66 5.59
C ALA A 402 36.40 38.01 6.60
N ALA A 403 35.72 38.80 7.42
CA ALA A 403 34.73 38.31 8.37
C ALA A 403 33.52 37.65 7.67
N GLU A 404 32.98 38.25 6.61
CA GLU A 404 31.90 37.65 5.80
C GLU A 404 32.34 36.33 5.14
N ARG A 405 33.59 36.27 4.66
CA ARG A 405 34.16 35.03 4.12
C ARG A 405 34.29 33.94 5.17
N GLU A 406 34.71 34.27 6.40
CA GLU A 406 34.75 33.31 7.50
C GLU A 406 33.35 32.83 7.91
N ASP A 407 32.35 33.72 8.00
CA ASP A 407 30.96 33.36 8.32
C ASP A 407 30.34 32.44 7.25
N THR A 408 30.53 32.77 5.98
CA THR A 408 30.08 31.91 4.87
C THR A 408 30.80 30.57 4.85
N ARG A 409 32.10 30.53 5.17
CA ARG A 409 32.85 29.27 5.33
C ARG A 409 32.32 28.44 6.51
N ALA A 410 32.01 29.05 7.66
CA ALA A 410 31.44 28.36 8.81
C ALA A 410 30.05 27.77 8.50
N LYS A 411 29.20 28.53 7.79
CA LYS A 411 27.89 28.05 7.29
C LYS A 411 28.05 26.89 6.32
N MET A 412 29.00 26.99 5.38
CA MET A 412 29.32 25.91 4.44
C MET A 412 29.75 24.65 5.17
N LEU A 413 30.65 24.74 6.15
CA LEU A 413 31.08 23.60 6.97
C LEU A 413 29.92 22.95 7.72
N THR A 414 29.04 23.77 8.32
CA THR A 414 27.84 23.27 9.02
C THR A 414 26.89 22.54 8.07
N LEU A 415 26.65 23.09 6.88
CA LEU A 415 25.83 22.44 5.85
C LEU A 415 26.48 21.15 5.35
N SER A 416 27.79 21.11 5.13
CA SER A 416 28.52 19.90 4.76
C SER A 416 28.41 18.81 5.83
N GLN A 417 28.50 19.17 7.10
CA GLN A 417 28.28 18.22 8.20
C GLN A 417 26.85 17.68 8.21
N ASN A 418 25.85 18.54 8.01
CA ASN A 418 24.44 18.13 7.92
C ASN A 418 24.20 17.20 6.72
N ILE A 419 24.81 17.48 5.56
CA ILE A 419 24.75 16.61 4.38
C ILE A 419 25.32 15.23 4.71
N ALA A 420 26.52 15.16 5.29
CA ALA A 420 27.13 13.88 5.68
C ALA A 420 26.27 13.09 6.69
N GLN A 421 25.61 13.77 7.64
CA GLN A 421 24.69 13.13 8.58
C GLN A 421 23.43 12.59 7.90
N LEU A 422 22.88 13.33 6.93
CA LEU A 422 21.71 12.89 6.15
C LEU A 422 22.07 11.73 5.23
N GLU A 423 23.23 11.76 4.59
CA GLU A 423 23.76 10.65 3.79
C GLU A 423 23.88 9.37 4.63
N ALA A 424 24.49 9.45 5.81
CA ALA A 424 24.60 8.31 6.72
C ALA A 424 23.23 7.76 7.15
N GLN A 425 22.24 8.62 7.38
CA GLN A 425 20.87 8.22 7.70
C GLN A 425 20.18 7.52 6.50
N VAL A 426 20.35 8.05 5.29
CA VAL A 426 19.83 7.43 4.07
C VAL A 426 20.44 6.05 3.86
N GLU A 427 21.76 5.90 4.04
CA GLU A 427 22.39 4.59 3.94
C GLU A 427 21.88 3.60 5.00
N LYS A 428 21.70 4.06 6.25
CA LYS A 428 21.13 3.23 7.32
C LYS A 428 19.73 2.74 6.95
N LEU A 429 18.83 3.65 6.55
CA LEU A 429 17.47 3.31 6.15
C LEU A 429 17.45 2.41 4.90
N THR A 430 18.39 2.59 3.98
CA THR A 430 18.52 1.73 2.79
C THR A 430 18.91 0.31 3.20
N ARG A 431 19.86 0.14 4.13
CA ARG A 431 20.23 -1.19 4.67
C ARG A 431 19.03 -1.85 5.37
N GLU A 432 18.33 -1.11 6.23
CA GLU A 432 17.12 -1.60 6.92
C GLU A 432 16.01 -2.00 5.94
N LYS A 433 15.77 -1.19 4.90
CA LYS A 433 14.82 -1.51 3.82
C LYS A 433 15.20 -2.81 3.12
N VAL A 434 16.47 -3.00 2.76
CA VAL A 434 16.94 -4.23 2.10
C VAL A 434 16.73 -5.45 3.00
N LEU A 435 17.03 -5.34 4.30
CA LEU A 435 16.77 -6.42 5.26
C LEU A 435 15.27 -6.78 5.33
N ALA A 436 14.39 -5.77 5.38
CA ALA A 436 12.95 -5.98 5.39
C ALA A 436 12.44 -6.62 4.09
N VAL A 437 12.95 -6.19 2.93
CA VAL A 437 12.62 -6.78 1.63
C VAL A 437 13.04 -8.25 1.58
N ASN A 438 14.26 -8.58 1.99
CA ASN A 438 14.74 -9.97 2.03
C ASN A 438 13.88 -10.85 2.96
N GLN A 439 13.46 -10.31 4.11
CA GLN A 439 12.54 -11.02 5.01
C GLN A 439 11.17 -11.26 4.38
N LEU A 440 10.63 -10.27 3.65
CA LEU A 440 9.36 -10.41 2.94
C LEU A 440 9.46 -11.44 1.82
N GLU A 441 10.55 -11.44 1.05
CA GLU A 441 10.81 -12.43 0.01
C GLU A 441 10.92 -13.84 0.59
N GLU A 442 11.59 -14.00 1.74
CA GLU A 442 11.67 -15.29 2.44
C GLU A 442 10.28 -15.78 2.88
N ILE A 443 9.47 -14.91 3.49
CA ILE A 443 8.09 -15.24 3.89
C ILE A 443 7.23 -15.58 2.68
N GLN A 444 7.34 -14.83 1.57
CA GLN A 444 6.63 -15.10 0.34
C GLN A 444 7.00 -16.47 -0.25
N ASN A 445 8.29 -16.82 -0.28
CA ASN A 445 8.75 -18.12 -0.74
C ASN A 445 8.22 -19.26 0.14
N GLN A 446 8.22 -19.07 1.47
CA GLN A 446 7.63 -20.05 2.40
C GLN A 446 6.11 -20.16 2.26
N LEU A 447 5.41 -19.07 1.96
CA LEU A 447 3.98 -19.09 1.70
C LEU A 447 3.68 -19.86 0.41
N ALA A 448 4.39 -19.54 -0.68
CA ALA A 448 4.25 -20.22 -1.96
C ALA A 448 4.53 -21.73 -1.85
N SER A 449 5.54 -22.14 -1.08
CA SER A 449 5.80 -23.56 -0.84
C SER A 449 4.66 -24.24 -0.07
N ARG A 450 4.12 -23.58 0.96
CA ARG A 450 2.97 -24.09 1.74
C ARG A 450 1.69 -24.16 0.90
N GLU A 451 1.43 -23.19 0.04
CA GLU A 451 0.31 -23.21 -0.90
C GLU A 451 0.45 -24.37 -1.90
N MET A 452 1.66 -24.62 -2.41
CA MET A 452 1.92 -25.76 -3.27
C MET A 452 1.68 -27.10 -2.55
N ASP A 453 2.05 -27.22 -1.27
CA ASP A 453 1.78 -28.44 -0.51
C ASP A 453 0.30 -28.59 -0.17
N ALA A 454 -0.40 -27.50 0.19
CA ALA A 454 -1.84 -27.51 0.40
C ALA A 454 -2.59 -27.92 -0.87
N THR A 455 -2.20 -27.41 -2.05
CA THR A 455 -2.81 -27.79 -3.33
C THR A 455 -2.57 -29.27 -3.67
N LYS A 456 -1.37 -29.83 -3.37
CA LYS A 456 -1.12 -31.27 -3.48
C LYS A 456 -2.04 -32.09 -2.57
N VAL A 457 -2.14 -31.72 -1.29
CA VAL A 457 -3.01 -32.42 -0.32
C VAL A 457 -4.48 -32.32 -0.73
N CYS A 458 -4.95 -31.17 -1.19
CA CYS A 458 -6.28 -31.00 -1.74
C CYS A 458 -6.52 -31.82 -3.02
N GLY A 459 -5.48 -31.97 -3.86
CA GLY A 459 -5.50 -32.88 -5.01
C GLY A 459 -5.69 -34.34 -4.57
N GLU A 460 -4.87 -34.79 -3.63
CA GLU A 460 -4.91 -36.16 -3.08
C GLU A 460 -6.25 -36.46 -2.40
N MET A 461 -6.73 -35.56 -1.54
CA MET A 461 -8.02 -35.72 -0.86
C MET A 461 -9.17 -35.83 -1.86
N ARG A 462 -9.17 -35.02 -2.93
CA ARG A 462 -10.18 -35.13 -4.01
C ARG A 462 -10.08 -36.46 -4.74
N TYR A 463 -8.88 -36.94 -5.02
CA TYR A 463 -8.66 -38.25 -5.62
C TYR A 463 -9.20 -39.38 -4.72
N GLN A 464 -8.86 -39.38 -3.43
CA GLN A 464 -9.35 -40.36 -2.46
C GLN A 464 -10.87 -40.30 -2.27
N LEU A 465 -11.44 -39.10 -2.23
CA LEU A 465 -12.90 -38.92 -2.16
C LEU A 465 -13.59 -39.49 -3.40
N ASN A 466 -13.06 -39.23 -4.59
CA ASN A 466 -13.63 -39.76 -5.83
C ASN A 466 -13.52 -41.29 -5.89
N LYS A 467 -12.40 -41.85 -5.43
CA LYS A 467 -12.20 -43.30 -5.33
C LYS A 467 -13.22 -43.94 -4.38
N THR A 468 -13.34 -43.42 -3.16
CA THR A 468 -14.30 -43.95 -2.18
C THR A 468 -15.75 -43.78 -2.61
N LYS A 469 -16.08 -42.69 -3.32
CA LYS A 469 -17.40 -42.51 -3.92
C LYS A 469 -17.69 -43.57 -4.99
N LEU A 470 -16.72 -43.87 -5.86
CA LEU A 470 -16.87 -44.91 -6.89
C LEU A 470 -17.03 -46.30 -6.25
N ASP A 471 -16.21 -46.64 -5.26
CA ASP A 471 -16.32 -47.91 -4.52
C ASP A 471 -17.68 -48.03 -3.81
N LYS A 472 -18.17 -46.93 -3.23
CA LYS A 472 -19.50 -46.85 -2.62
C LYS A 472 -20.62 -47.07 -3.65
N ASP A 473 -20.56 -46.38 -4.79
CA ASP A 473 -21.58 -46.47 -5.84
C ASP A 473 -21.66 -47.91 -6.41
N GLU A 474 -20.52 -48.59 -6.55
CA GLU A 474 -20.48 -50.00 -6.96
C GLU A 474 -21.07 -50.92 -5.88
N ALA A 475 -20.70 -50.76 -4.60
CA ALA A 475 -21.30 -51.52 -3.50
C ALA A 475 -22.82 -51.32 -3.39
N GLU A 476 -23.31 -50.09 -3.60
CA GLU A 476 -24.74 -49.79 -3.65
C GLU A 476 -25.45 -50.45 -4.85
N LYS A 477 -24.77 -50.56 -6.00
CA LYS A 477 -25.27 -51.29 -7.17
C LYS A 477 -25.37 -52.79 -6.88
N GLU A 478 -24.31 -53.40 -6.35
CA GLU A 478 -24.31 -54.81 -5.95
C GLU A 478 -25.42 -55.10 -4.92
N HIS A 479 -25.57 -54.26 -3.90
CA HIS A 479 -26.63 -54.41 -2.91
C HIS A 479 -28.04 -54.32 -3.53
N ARG A 480 -28.26 -53.43 -4.51
CA ARG A 480 -29.52 -53.35 -5.26
C ARG A 480 -29.78 -54.65 -6.05
N GLU A 481 -28.75 -55.18 -6.71
CA GLU A 481 -28.85 -56.45 -7.44
C GLU A 481 -29.18 -57.63 -6.51
N TYR A 482 -28.51 -57.73 -5.37
CA TYR A 482 -28.82 -58.72 -4.34
C TYR A 482 -30.26 -58.58 -3.84
N ARG A 483 -30.72 -57.36 -3.54
CA ARG A 483 -32.11 -57.13 -3.11
C ARG A 483 -33.13 -57.58 -4.15
N ILE A 484 -32.90 -57.27 -5.43
CA ILE A 484 -33.79 -57.70 -6.52
C ILE A 484 -33.78 -59.23 -6.64
N LYS A 485 -32.61 -59.86 -6.53
CA LYS A 485 -32.49 -61.33 -6.58
C LYS A 485 -33.25 -61.98 -5.42
N THR A 486 -33.06 -61.52 -4.19
CA THR A 486 -33.78 -62.02 -3.01
C THR A 486 -35.29 -61.80 -3.13
N ALA A 487 -35.73 -60.65 -3.64
CA ALA A 487 -37.16 -60.38 -3.86
C ALA A 487 -37.78 -61.37 -4.86
N ARG A 488 -37.09 -61.68 -5.96
CA ARG A 488 -37.52 -62.71 -6.92
C ARG A 488 -37.56 -64.10 -6.29
N ASP A 489 -36.54 -64.46 -5.51
CA ASP A 489 -36.50 -65.75 -4.82
C ASP A 489 -37.67 -65.88 -3.82
N LEU A 490 -37.99 -64.81 -3.09
CA LEU A 490 -39.16 -64.76 -2.21
C LEU A 490 -40.47 -64.88 -3.00
N GLU A 491 -40.64 -64.17 -4.11
CA GLU A 491 -41.83 -64.28 -4.96
C GLU A 491 -42.02 -65.70 -5.50
N ILE A 492 -40.95 -66.40 -5.88
CA ILE A 492 -41.00 -67.82 -6.28
C ILE A 492 -41.43 -68.70 -5.09
N LYS A 493 -40.92 -68.43 -3.88
CA LYS A 493 -41.32 -69.18 -2.68
C LYS A 493 -42.78 -68.93 -2.31
N ASP A 494 -43.26 -67.71 -2.43
CA ASP A 494 -44.65 -67.34 -2.21
C ASP A 494 -45.57 -68.05 -3.21
N GLN A 495 -45.19 -68.09 -4.49
CA GLN A 495 -45.92 -68.87 -5.52
C GLN A 495 -45.97 -70.37 -5.18
N GLU A 496 -44.88 -70.95 -4.67
CA GLU A 496 -44.85 -72.35 -4.22
C GLU A 496 -45.74 -72.57 -2.99
N ILE A 497 -45.73 -71.63 -2.02
CA ILE A 497 -46.61 -71.66 -0.84
C ILE A 497 -48.08 -71.60 -1.27
N GLU A 498 -48.44 -70.72 -2.19
CA GLU A 498 -49.81 -70.61 -2.72
C GLU A 498 -50.23 -71.93 -3.38
N LYS A 499 -49.38 -72.52 -4.21
CA LYS A 499 -49.63 -73.82 -4.84
C LYS A 499 -49.85 -74.93 -3.80
N LEU A 500 -48.95 -75.05 -2.81
CA LEU A 500 -49.07 -76.03 -1.72
C LEU A 500 -50.33 -75.79 -0.87
N THR A 501 -50.72 -74.53 -0.67
CA THR A 501 -51.95 -74.17 0.06
C THR A 501 -53.20 -74.64 -0.67
N VAL A 502 -53.24 -74.49 -2.00
CA VAL A 502 -54.31 -75.02 -2.85
C VAL A 502 -54.36 -76.54 -2.75
N GLU A 503 -53.23 -77.24 -2.93
CA GLU A 503 -53.16 -78.72 -2.82
C GLU A 503 -53.61 -79.24 -1.45
N LEU A 504 -53.23 -78.53 -0.37
CA LEU A 504 -53.66 -78.84 0.99
C LEU A 504 -55.17 -78.62 1.15
N SER A 505 -55.72 -77.53 0.61
CA SER A 505 -57.15 -77.22 0.68
C SER A 505 -57.99 -78.27 -0.05
N GLU A 506 -57.55 -78.73 -1.23
CA GLU A 506 -58.21 -79.79 -1.96
C GLU A 506 -58.16 -81.12 -1.21
N SER A 507 -57.02 -81.43 -0.60
CA SER A 507 -56.85 -82.63 0.23
C SER A 507 -57.76 -82.61 1.46
N LYS A 508 -57.86 -81.46 2.15
CA LYS A 508 -58.81 -81.25 3.24
C LYS A 508 -60.26 -81.44 2.77
N GLN A 509 -60.62 -80.84 1.64
CA GLN A 509 -61.96 -80.98 1.09
C GLN A 509 -62.27 -82.43 0.68
N ARG A 510 -61.30 -83.18 0.14
CA ARG A 510 -61.45 -84.61 -0.14
C ARG A 510 -61.71 -85.40 1.14
N LEU A 511 -60.92 -85.13 2.19
CA LEU A 511 -61.10 -85.73 3.51
C LEU A 511 -62.49 -85.43 4.10
N GLU A 512 -62.94 -84.17 4.05
CA GLU A 512 -64.27 -83.77 4.54
C GLU A 512 -65.39 -84.50 3.80
N ARG A 513 -65.31 -84.62 2.47
CA ARG A 513 -66.30 -85.40 1.69
C ARG A 513 -66.34 -86.86 2.12
N GLU A 514 -65.19 -87.50 2.32
CA GLU A 514 -65.14 -88.89 2.79
C GLU A 514 -65.65 -89.02 4.23
N GLN A 515 -65.33 -88.08 5.11
CA GLN A 515 -65.85 -88.04 6.47
C GLN A 515 -67.39 -87.90 6.47
N GLN A 516 -67.93 -87.09 5.57
CA GLN A 516 -69.38 -86.88 5.46
C GLN A 516 -70.11 -88.10 4.88
N LYS A 517 -69.49 -88.80 3.91
CA LYS A 517 -69.98 -90.12 3.46
C LYS A 517 -69.95 -91.15 4.58
N ALA A 518 -68.86 -91.20 5.35
CA ALA A 518 -68.74 -92.09 6.50
C ALA A 518 -69.78 -91.78 7.60
N ALA A 519 -70.05 -90.50 7.84
CA ALA A 519 -71.12 -90.05 8.74
C ALA A 519 -72.49 -90.49 8.21
N GLY A 520 -72.79 -90.30 6.92
CA GLY A 520 -74.02 -90.76 6.30
C GLY A 520 -74.21 -92.29 6.39
N ALA A 521 -73.16 -93.06 6.12
CA ALA A 521 -73.17 -94.52 6.30
C ALA A 521 -73.39 -94.93 7.76
N SER A 522 -72.81 -94.20 8.72
CA SER A 522 -73.02 -94.45 10.15
C SER A 522 -74.47 -94.15 10.57
N GLU A 523 -75.09 -93.10 10.02
CA GLU A 523 -76.51 -92.78 10.23
C GLU A 523 -77.43 -93.84 9.62
N GLU A 524 -77.10 -94.36 8.43
CA GLU A 524 -77.81 -95.50 7.82
C GLU A 524 -77.70 -96.77 8.68
N LEU A 525 -76.52 -97.06 9.22
CA LEU A 525 -76.32 -98.16 10.16
C LEU A 525 -77.15 -97.99 11.43
N LEU A 526 -77.23 -96.76 11.98
CA LEU A 526 -78.09 -96.45 13.12
C LEU A 526 -79.57 -96.71 12.78
N LYS A 527 -80.06 -96.20 11.63
CA LYS A 527 -81.44 -96.45 11.17
C LYS A 527 -81.74 -97.93 10.98
N LEU A 528 -80.81 -98.69 10.40
CA LEU A 528 -80.97 -100.15 10.25
C LEU A 528 -80.99 -100.86 11.60
N THR A 529 -80.18 -100.41 12.56
CA THR A 529 -80.15 -100.93 13.93
C THR A 529 -81.46 -100.63 14.67
N GLU A 530 -82.02 -99.43 14.51
CA GLU A 530 -83.34 -99.08 15.04
C GLU A 530 -84.45 -99.97 14.47
N ARG A 531 -84.48 -100.16 13.13
CA ARG A 531 -85.45 -101.06 12.48
C ARG A 531 -85.30 -102.51 12.90
N LEU A 532 -84.06 -102.95 13.16
CA LEU A 532 -83.79 -104.28 13.71
C LEU A 532 -84.37 -104.40 15.13
N GLY A 533 -84.14 -103.41 15.99
CA GLY A 533 -84.72 -103.36 17.34
C GLY A 533 -86.25 -103.38 17.33
N ASP A 534 -86.89 -102.63 16.43
CA ASP A 534 -88.35 -102.65 16.24
C ASP A 534 -88.85 -104.04 15.82
N ALA A 535 -88.18 -104.68 14.87
CA ALA A 535 -88.52 -106.02 14.41
C ALA A 535 -88.34 -107.08 15.52
N GLU A 536 -87.27 -106.98 16.31
CA GLU A 536 -87.02 -107.84 17.47
C GLU A 536 -88.10 -107.66 18.54
N HIS A 537 -88.54 -106.42 18.81
CA HIS A 537 -89.64 -106.15 19.73
C HIS A 537 -90.97 -106.73 19.24
N GLN A 538 -91.30 -106.55 17.95
CA GLN A 538 -92.50 -107.13 17.33
C GLN A 538 -92.50 -108.66 17.43
N LEU A 539 -91.36 -109.30 17.15
CA LEU A 539 -91.19 -110.75 17.30
C LEU A 539 -91.46 -111.22 18.74
N HIS A 540 -90.99 -110.46 19.73
CA HIS A 540 -91.22 -110.77 21.13
C HIS A 540 -92.71 -110.71 21.49
N LEU A 541 -93.43 -109.69 21.04
CA LEU A 541 -94.88 -109.58 21.22
C LEU A 541 -95.63 -110.77 20.60
N THR A 542 -95.28 -111.17 19.37
CA THR A 542 -95.94 -112.32 18.71
C THR A 542 -95.68 -113.64 19.44
N ARG A 543 -94.51 -113.80 20.08
CA ARG A 543 -94.20 -114.97 20.90
C ARG A 543 -95.09 -115.05 22.14
N LEU A 544 -95.30 -113.93 22.84
CA LEU A 544 -96.20 -113.86 24.00
C LEU A 544 -97.66 -114.19 23.62
N GLU A 545 -98.13 -113.67 22.48
CA GLU A 545 -99.46 -113.98 21.95
C GLU A 545 -99.62 -115.47 21.64
N LYS A 546 -98.61 -116.09 21.00
CA LYS A 546 -98.60 -117.54 20.74
C LYS A 546 -98.70 -118.35 22.04
N GLU A 547 -97.91 -118.01 23.05
CA GLU A 547 -97.92 -118.70 24.35
C GLU A 547 -99.29 -118.59 25.04
N SER A 548 -99.94 -117.42 24.97
CA SER A 548 -101.30 -117.19 25.48
C SER A 548 -102.36 -118.08 24.80
N ILE A 549 -102.32 -118.20 23.47
CA ILE A 549 -103.22 -119.07 22.70
C ILE A 549 -102.99 -120.55 23.02
N GLN A 550 -101.73 -120.96 23.21
CA GLN A 550 -101.40 -122.34 23.52
C GLN A 550 -101.87 -122.73 24.93
N GLN A 551 -101.81 -121.81 25.89
CA GLN A 551 -102.33 -121.99 27.24
C GLN A 551 -103.87 -122.16 27.26
N SER A 552 -104.59 -121.37 26.45
CA SER A 552 -106.06 -121.44 26.37
C SER A 552 -106.56 -122.75 25.76
N LEU A 553 -105.95 -123.22 24.67
CA LEU A 553 -106.27 -124.51 24.04
C LEU A 553 -106.05 -125.70 24.98
N SER A 554 -104.99 -125.68 25.79
CA SER A 554 -104.72 -126.70 26.82
C SER A 554 -105.81 -126.74 27.90
N ASN A 555 -106.33 -125.58 28.30
CA ASN A 555 -107.38 -125.49 29.32
C ASN A 555 -108.74 -126.00 28.79
N GLU A 556 -109.07 -125.68 27.53
CA GLU A 556 -110.28 -126.17 26.83
C GLU A 556 -110.30 -127.70 26.73
N ALA A 557 -109.17 -128.31 26.35
CA ALA A 557 -109.03 -129.77 26.24
C ALA A 557 -109.22 -130.48 27.58
N LYS A 558 -108.73 -129.90 28.69
CA LYS A 558 -108.93 -130.44 30.05
C LYS A 558 -110.39 -130.36 30.50
N ALA A 559 -111.12 -129.29 30.13
CA ALA A 559 -112.54 -129.13 30.45
C ALA A 559 -113.43 -130.16 29.73
N GLN A 560 -113.18 -130.41 28.44
CA GLN A 560 -113.93 -131.42 27.68
C GLN A 560 -113.69 -132.85 28.19
N ALA A 561 -112.46 -133.18 28.61
CA ALA A 561 -112.14 -134.49 29.19
C ALA A 561 -112.88 -134.75 30.52
N LEU A 562 -113.05 -133.71 31.35
CA LEU A 562 -113.83 -133.79 32.59
C LEU A 562 -115.33 -134.00 32.32
N GLN A 563 -115.89 -133.29 31.34
CA GLN A 563 -117.30 -133.39 30.97
C GLN A 563 -117.67 -134.78 30.41
N ALA A 564 -116.78 -135.39 29.60
CA ALA A 564 -116.97 -136.75 29.10
C ALA A 564 -116.98 -137.79 30.25
N ARG A 565 -116.05 -137.65 31.20
CA ARG A 565 -115.92 -138.55 32.36
C ARG A 565 -117.11 -138.45 33.32
N GLN A 566 -117.79 -137.31 33.37
CA GLN A 566 -118.98 -137.09 34.19
C GLN A 566 -120.22 -137.76 33.58
N ARG A 567 -120.40 -137.64 32.25
CA ARG A 567 -121.46 -138.36 31.51
C ARG A 567 -121.32 -139.88 31.60
N GLU A 568 -120.09 -140.39 31.54
CA GLU A 568 -119.81 -141.81 31.65
C GLU A 568 -120.23 -142.39 33.01
N ARG A 569 -119.97 -141.66 34.10
CA ARG A 569 -120.41 -142.05 35.47
C ARG A 569 -121.93 -142.05 35.61
N GLU A 570 -122.62 -141.04 35.09
CA GLU A 570 -124.09 -140.95 35.14
C GLU A 570 -124.75 -142.11 34.40
N LEU A 571 -124.23 -142.50 33.23
CA LEU A 571 -124.75 -143.64 32.47
C LEU A 571 -124.50 -144.98 33.18
N THR A 572 -123.31 -145.16 33.77
CA THR A 572 -122.97 -146.38 34.52
C THR A 572 -123.88 -146.56 35.74
N GLN A 573 -124.18 -145.48 36.45
CA GLN A 573 -125.07 -145.50 37.62
C GLN A 573 -126.51 -145.85 37.23
N LYS A 574 -126.96 -145.43 36.05
CA LYS A 574 -128.31 -145.71 35.53
C LYS A 574 -128.47 -147.17 35.05
N ILE A 575 -127.40 -147.76 34.53
CA ILE A 575 -127.36 -149.19 34.15
C ILE A 575 -127.46 -150.06 35.40
N GLN A 576 -126.65 -149.79 36.44
CA GLN A 576 -126.70 -150.54 37.69
C GLN A 576 -128.08 -150.47 38.38
N GLN A 577 -128.77 -149.33 38.26
CA GLN A 577 -130.12 -149.15 38.79
C GLN A 577 -131.17 -149.97 38.03
N MET A 578 -131.03 -150.07 36.70
CA MET A 578 -131.89 -150.90 35.84
C MET A 578 -131.65 -152.40 36.05
N GLU A 579 -130.39 -152.82 36.23
CA GLU A 579 -130.03 -154.22 36.53
C GLU A 579 -130.60 -154.68 37.87
N ALA A 580 -130.48 -153.86 38.92
CA ALA A 580 -131.06 -154.16 40.23
C ALA A 580 -132.60 -154.23 40.23
N GLN A 581 -133.27 -153.47 39.35
CA GLN A 581 -134.71 -153.60 39.14
C GLN A 581 -135.07 -154.89 38.41
N HIS A 582 -134.26 -155.29 37.42
CA HIS A 582 -134.42 -156.56 36.71
C HIS A 582 -134.30 -157.75 37.66
N ASP A 583 -133.23 -157.83 38.45
CA ASP A 583 -133.02 -158.91 39.44
C ASP A 583 -134.15 -159.01 40.47
N LYS A 584 -134.78 -157.88 40.83
CA LYS A 584 -135.89 -157.84 41.78
C LYS A 584 -137.16 -158.44 41.17
N THR A 585 -137.49 -158.06 39.94
CA THR A 585 -138.64 -158.62 39.20
C THR A 585 -138.44 -160.09 38.85
N GLU A 586 -137.22 -160.50 38.55
CA GLU A 586 -136.89 -161.89 38.26
C GLU A 586 -137.02 -162.76 39.52
N ASN A 587 -136.57 -162.28 40.68
CA ASN A 587 -136.78 -162.97 41.97
C ASN A 587 -138.26 -163.06 42.37
N GLU A 588 -139.06 -162.02 42.11
CA GLU A 588 -140.51 -162.06 42.34
C GLU A 588 -141.18 -163.11 41.44
N GLN A 589 -140.81 -163.17 40.16
CA GLN A 589 -141.28 -164.21 39.24
C GLN A 589 -140.83 -165.62 39.65
N TYR A 590 -139.57 -165.78 40.09
CA TYR A 590 -139.04 -167.05 40.59
C TYR A 590 -139.78 -167.52 41.85
N SER A 591 -140.09 -166.60 42.77
CA SER A 591 -140.87 -166.90 43.98
C SER A 591 -142.32 -167.31 43.66
N LEU A 592 -142.94 -166.65 42.67
CA LEU A 592 -144.29 -166.95 42.22
C LEU A 592 -144.34 -168.33 41.54
N LEU A 593 -143.36 -168.63 40.69
CA LEU A 593 -143.22 -169.92 40.00
C LEU A 593 -142.99 -171.07 40.98
N THR A 594 -142.20 -170.82 42.03
CA THR A 594 -141.95 -171.80 43.10
C THR A 594 -143.24 -172.03 43.91
N SER A 595 -144.00 -170.99 44.23
CA SER A 595 -145.28 -171.12 44.94
C SER A 595 -146.34 -171.90 44.15
N GLN A 596 -146.41 -171.67 42.82
CA GLN A 596 -147.32 -172.37 41.94
C GLN A 596 -146.95 -173.85 41.80
N ASN A 597 -145.66 -174.20 41.73
CA ASN A 597 -145.20 -175.58 41.72
C ASN A 597 -145.52 -176.32 43.03
N THR A 598 -145.37 -175.66 44.19
CA THR A 598 -145.75 -176.27 45.48
C THR A 598 -147.25 -176.53 45.58
N PHE A 599 -148.07 -175.63 45.03
CA PHE A 599 -149.52 -175.80 44.97
C PHE A 599 -149.94 -176.93 44.02
N LEU A 600 -149.32 -177.02 42.84
CA LEU A 600 -149.52 -178.12 41.88
C LEU A 600 -149.14 -179.49 42.44
N THR A 601 -148.09 -179.54 43.26
CA THR A 601 -147.64 -180.77 43.93
C THR A 601 -148.65 -181.22 44.99
N LYS A 602 -149.18 -180.27 45.79
CA LYS A 602 -150.26 -180.55 46.75
C LYS A 602 -151.55 -181.01 46.06
N LEU A 603 -151.91 -180.42 44.92
CA LEU A 603 -153.06 -180.87 44.13
C LEU A 603 -152.87 -182.28 43.57
N LYS A 604 -151.66 -182.61 43.09
CA LYS A 604 -151.33 -183.96 42.62
C LYS A 604 -151.38 -185.00 43.74
N GLU A 605 -150.94 -184.65 44.95
CA GLU A 605 -151.02 -185.51 46.13
C GLU A 605 -152.47 -185.73 46.59
N GLU A 606 -153.31 -184.70 46.55
CA GLU A 606 -154.75 -184.83 46.82
C GLU A 606 -155.48 -185.67 45.76
N CYS A 607 -155.17 -185.50 44.47
CA CYS A 607 -155.70 -186.36 43.42
C CYS A 607 -155.22 -187.82 43.56
N CYS A 608 -153.97 -188.05 43.96
CA CYS A 608 -153.44 -189.40 44.23
C CYS A 608 -154.05 -190.06 45.46
N THR A 609 -154.34 -189.31 46.52
CA THR A 609 -155.00 -189.83 47.73
C THR A 609 -156.49 -190.09 47.50
N LEU A 610 -157.18 -189.25 46.72
CA LEU A 610 -158.54 -189.53 46.26
C LEU A 610 -158.59 -190.77 45.36
N ALA A 611 -157.65 -190.91 44.41
CA ALA A 611 -157.57 -192.09 43.55
C ALA A 611 -157.33 -193.38 44.35
N LYS A 612 -156.44 -193.34 45.34
CA LYS A 612 -156.22 -194.47 46.27
C LYS A 612 -157.46 -194.79 47.11
N LYS A 613 -158.22 -193.79 47.57
CA LYS A 613 -159.51 -194.01 48.27
C LYS A 613 -160.56 -194.64 47.35
N LEU A 614 -160.64 -194.20 46.09
CA LEU A 614 -161.53 -194.75 45.06
C LEU A 614 -161.17 -196.21 44.73
N GLU A 615 -159.88 -196.50 44.61
CA GLU A 615 -159.39 -197.85 44.33
C GLU A 615 -159.53 -198.80 45.53
N GLN A 616 -159.42 -198.29 46.75
CA GLN A 616 -159.69 -199.05 47.97
C GLN A 616 -161.19 -199.35 48.16
N ILE A 617 -162.07 -198.41 47.82
CA ILE A 617 -163.53 -198.63 47.80
C ILE A 617 -163.92 -199.59 46.66
N SER A 618 -163.28 -199.49 45.49
CA SER A 618 -163.49 -200.38 44.35
C SER A 618 -162.99 -201.82 44.61
N LYS A 619 -161.87 -201.99 45.29
CA LYS A 619 -161.39 -203.30 45.74
C LYS A 619 -162.31 -203.88 46.82
N LYS A 620 -162.78 -203.08 47.79
CA LYS A 620 -163.75 -203.52 48.82
C LYS A 620 -165.05 -204.02 48.20
N SER A 621 -165.62 -203.29 47.25
CA SER A 621 -166.85 -203.71 46.59
C SER A 621 -166.66 -204.94 45.71
N ARG A 622 -165.52 -205.10 45.01
CA ARG A 622 -165.20 -206.35 44.29
C ARG A 622 -165.01 -207.54 45.23
N SER A 623 -164.43 -207.36 46.42
CA SER A 623 -164.35 -208.43 47.43
C SER A 623 -165.70 -208.77 48.06
N GLU A 624 -166.58 -207.78 48.27
CA GLU A 624 -167.97 -208.01 48.73
C GLU A 624 -168.82 -208.72 47.67
N ILE A 625 -168.63 -208.41 46.39
CA ILE A 625 -169.25 -209.12 45.26
C ILE A 625 -168.70 -210.55 45.14
N ALA A 626 -167.41 -210.77 45.36
CA ALA A 626 -166.80 -212.10 45.36
C ALA A 626 -167.26 -212.96 46.56
N GLN A 627 -167.42 -212.38 47.75
CA GLN A 627 -167.98 -213.07 48.93
C GLN A 627 -169.46 -213.44 48.75
N LEU A 628 -170.29 -212.56 48.15
CA LEU A 628 -171.69 -212.88 47.81
C LEU A 628 -171.82 -213.94 46.70
N SER A 629 -170.84 -214.01 45.80
CA SER A 629 -170.77 -215.05 44.76
C SER A 629 -170.43 -216.42 45.33
N GLN A 630 -169.69 -216.46 46.44
CA GLN A 630 -169.24 -217.67 47.09
C GLN A 630 -170.30 -218.23 48.08
N GLU A 631 -171.19 -217.38 48.62
CA GLU A 631 -172.26 -217.82 49.53
C GLU A 631 -173.52 -218.39 48.86
N LYS A 632 -173.81 -218.16 47.56
CA LYS A 632 -175.05 -218.72 46.93
C LYS A 632 -174.89 -219.79 45.85
N ARG A 633 -173.67 -220.14 45.45
CA ARG A 633 -173.41 -221.44 44.77
C ARG A 633 -173.74 -222.65 45.65
N TYR A 634 -173.85 -222.48 46.97
CA TYR A 634 -174.23 -223.56 47.90
C TYR A 634 -175.73 -223.76 48.11
N ALA A 635 -176.61 -222.97 47.48
CA ALA A 635 -178.06 -223.09 47.68
C ALA A 635 -178.86 -223.39 46.40
N ARG A 636 -178.23 -223.88 45.32
CA ARG A 636 -178.95 -224.28 44.10
C ARG A 636 -179.23 -225.78 43.94
N ASP A 637 -179.02 -226.62 44.94
CA ASP A 637 -179.76 -227.90 44.96
C ASP A 637 -181.11 -227.73 45.66
N LYS A 638 -182.13 -227.49 44.81
CA LYS A 638 -183.60 -227.46 45.05
C LYS A 638 -184.18 -226.31 45.90
N PRO A 639 -185.47 -225.95 45.71
CA PRO A 639 -186.04 -225.34 44.50
C PRO A 639 -186.87 -224.06 44.83
N LYS A 640 -187.47 -223.50 43.76
CA LYS A 640 -188.68 -222.65 43.67
C LYS A 640 -188.58 -221.11 43.61
N SER A 641 -189.29 -220.65 42.57
CA SER A 641 -190.26 -219.54 42.50
C SER A 641 -189.83 -218.07 42.49
N GLY A 642 -190.54 -217.33 41.63
CA GLY A 642 -190.88 -215.91 41.79
C GLY A 642 -190.04 -215.01 40.92
N MET A 643 -190.47 -214.69 39.68
CA MET A 643 -191.35 -213.56 39.34
C MET A 643 -190.84 -212.19 39.82
N GLY A 644 -190.77 -211.25 38.87
CA GLY A 644 -191.03 -209.84 39.18
C GLY A 644 -190.22 -208.82 38.39
N ARG A 645 -190.82 -208.32 37.29
CA ARG A 645 -190.92 -206.88 36.98
C ARG A 645 -191.16 -206.09 38.30
N PRO A 646 -190.90 -204.76 38.44
CA PRO A 646 -191.44 -203.72 37.56
C PRO A 646 -190.54 -202.41 37.57
N PRO A 647 -191.05 -201.16 37.54
CA PRO A 647 -190.55 -200.10 36.65
C PRO A 647 -190.11 -198.84 37.44
N GLY A 648 -189.91 -197.70 36.78
CA GLY A 648 -189.84 -196.40 37.46
C GLY A 648 -188.90 -195.43 36.74
N VAL A 649 -189.36 -194.57 35.81
CA VAL A 649 -190.10 -193.31 36.04
C VAL A 649 -189.22 -192.25 36.73
N GLY A 650 -189.04 -191.08 36.09
CA GLY A 650 -188.61 -189.85 36.78
C GLY A 650 -187.63 -188.98 35.98
N VAL A 651 -187.99 -188.04 35.09
CA VAL A 651 -188.67 -186.75 35.36
C VAL A 651 -187.71 -185.63 35.84
N ARG A 652 -187.82 -184.48 35.14
CA ARG A 652 -187.54 -183.08 35.55
C ARG A 652 -186.06 -182.67 35.62
N LYS A 653 -185.61 -181.64 34.88
CA LYS A 653 -186.10 -180.24 34.85
C LYS A 653 -185.88 -179.57 36.20
N TRP A 654 -184.90 -178.68 36.20
CA TRP A 654 -184.91 -177.41 36.93
C TRP A 654 -184.82 -177.45 38.45
N LEU A 655 -184.55 -176.24 38.91
CA LEU A 655 -184.87 -175.68 40.19
C LEU A 655 -183.77 -175.89 41.24
N HIS A 656 -183.27 -174.85 41.88
CA HIS A 656 -183.61 -173.45 41.76
C HIS A 656 -182.72 -172.68 42.71
N VAL A 657 -182.68 -171.37 42.46
CA VAL A 657 -182.81 -170.34 43.48
C VAL A 657 -181.57 -170.17 44.34
N ALA A 658 -180.75 -169.20 43.96
CA ALA A 658 -180.92 -167.79 44.32
C ALA A 658 -180.37 -167.55 45.73
N GLU A 659 -179.89 -166.37 46.09
CA GLU A 659 -180.40 -165.04 45.78
C GLU A 659 -179.41 -164.03 46.40
N PHE A 660 -179.54 -162.77 46.02
CA PHE A 660 -179.15 -161.59 46.79
C PHE A 660 -177.66 -161.26 47.05
N LEU A 661 -177.19 -160.22 46.35
CA LEU A 661 -176.63 -158.94 46.84
C LEU A 661 -175.63 -158.41 45.78
N ASN A 662 -175.98 -157.34 45.06
CA ASN A 662 -175.68 -155.92 45.37
C ASN A 662 -174.22 -155.48 45.08
N LEU A 663 -174.13 -154.37 44.34
CA LEU A 663 -173.07 -153.33 44.33
C LEU A 663 -172.40 -153.14 45.72
N PRO A 664 -171.14 -152.68 45.84
CA PRO A 664 -170.63 -151.37 45.34
C PRO A 664 -169.32 -151.49 44.53
N VAL A 665 -168.96 -150.56 43.64
CA VAL A 665 -168.29 -149.28 43.92
C VAL A 665 -166.97 -149.43 44.72
N CYS A 666 -165.94 -148.71 44.24
CA CYS A 666 -164.69 -148.34 44.90
C CYS A 666 -163.56 -149.39 44.93
N THR A 667 -162.52 -149.24 44.10
CA THR A 667 -161.29 -148.43 44.34
C THR A 667 -160.45 -148.91 45.52
N LEU A 668 -159.18 -149.21 45.25
CA LEU A 668 -158.00 -148.44 45.69
C LEU A 668 -156.79 -149.09 44.97
N ARG A 669 -155.98 -148.34 44.20
CA ARG A 669 -154.81 -147.57 44.69
C ARG A 669 -153.90 -148.46 45.56
N TYR A 670 -152.61 -148.59 45.28
CA TYR A 670 -151.62 -147.52 45.48
C TYR A 670 -150.40 -147.84 44.57
N THR A 671 -150.03 -147.00 43.57
CA THR A 671 -149.23 -145.73 43.63
C THR A 671 -147.71 -145.99 43.70
N HIS A 672 -146.77 -145.21 43.16
CA HIS A 672 -146.62 -143.84 42.60
C HIS A 672 -145.45 -143.99 41.59
N GLY A 673 -145.24 -143.21 40.53
CA GLY A 673 -145.70 -141.89 40.10
C GLY A 673 -144.57 -141.34 39.20
N PHE A 674 -144.89 -141.00 37.95
CA PHE A 674 -144.80 -139.65 37.38
C PHE A 674 -143.36 -139.11 37.16
N GLN A 675 -143.00 -138.66 35.96
CA GLN A 675 -143.83 -138.14 34.85
C GLN A 675 -143.32 -138.58 33.48
#